data_AF-A0A849I4W4-F1
#
_entry.id   AF-A0A849I4W4-F1
#
_cell.length_a   1.000
_cell.length_b   1.000
_cell.length_c   1.000
_cell.angle_alpha   90.00
_cell.angle_beta   90.00
_cell.angle_gamma   90.00
#
_symmetry.space_group_name_H-M   'P 1'
#
loop_
_entity.id
_entity.type
_entity.pdbx_description
1 polymer ?
#
loop_
_entity_poly.entity_id
_entity_poly.type
_entity_poly.pdbx_seq_one_letter_code
_entity_poly.pdbx_strand_id
1 'polypeptide(L)'
;MLDAATTDHHATPVGPQAAAERARQVKPGPRIYNLFPLLVGTVSAWKAELPRIAAMNFDWVYVNPFHQAGFSGSLYAIKDVTKLDARFRDEGGGSDDDQIRSFVDEARRHGLNVMADLVINHLSKDAVLADEHPEVFVRNMWGELESPYAVDPDDPTKRTVWGDLAELDYATPASREFLLGYWDAYIARMQELGIAGFRCDAAYKVPPEVWTPLIRNAKARDPGCLFAAETLGCTFDEAVATAKAGFDYLFNSFAWWDFRKPWAMEAQGKTRLLAPTIAFPENHDTDRVAAAIPEEASQDEIERELVMRYALAAFFSAGVLMPIGYEVGARRKVHVVETVPEHRERETSIDISDRIAAINRLKAEIPAANLEGAEYKLSAADAPYLALLRIDAGHVLAADEAVLILANPGPAIVSVDTGTVLARTGGVLGPFVDRTPDAVPAVVDPCRPLLLGPREVRILVAERVARPAAAPGHAPKGEGRVIIETVWPELDGGRTPVKRVVGEAVEVWADIFSDGHDKIAAEILYRPADESEWRRAPMRFVDNDRWAGSFAIDRNTRYMFTVEGWRDPFASWLHEIQAKRKAGVDVTLETIEGVEIAETAARNADGGPDGPAMWAIIDRLAAANGDPASRLAILLDEHNAALIARHAERVNLSRYDRELTVIADRLAARFSAWYELFPRSMSHDPNRHGTFDDVIRHLPYVKEMGFDVLYFPPIHPIGFKNRKGKNNSLKAEPGDVGSVYAIGSEAGGHDAIHPDLGDIHAFRRMVEAAHAHGLEIALDFAVQCSPDHPWIKQHPEWFEYRPDGTMKYAENPPKKYEDIYNVHFYGASLPSLWYALRDVVLFWCREKVRIFRVDNPHTKPLPFWKWLIAEVNAAYPDAIFLAEAFTRPKMMKALAKIGFQQSYTYFTWRNTKAELIEYMTELATTDMVEYYRPNFFANTPDINPIPLQTSGPPGFVIRGTLAATLSSVYGIYNGFELAEGTPIPGKEEYLNSEKYEIRAWDFDRPGNIRAHITKLNQIRRSNPALWDFRNITFLNAWNDNVLAYLKMTPAKDNAVMVIVNLDPKNRQECTYEAPLWEFGIPDHGSIAVEDLLKGGTFRLHGKTHRIALDPLQNPVVIWRLVPPSRTSGE
;
A
#
# COMPACT_ATOMS: atom_id res chain seq x y z
N MET A 1 42.04 48.50 16.39
CA MET A 1 42.07 49.04 15.02
C MET A 1 42.82 48.04 14.14
N LEU A 2 42.22 47.39 13.15
CA LEU A 2 40.83 46.93 12.98
C LEU A 2 40.87 46.06 11.71
N ASP A 3 40.63 44.76 11.87
CA ASP A 3 40.36 43.79 10.82
C ASP A 3 39.65 42.60 11.49
N ALA A 4 38.60 42.07 10.85
CA ALA A 4 38.12 40.67 10.89
C ALA A 4 36.60 40.53 10.65
N ALA A 5 36.26 39.46 9.93
CA ALA A 5 34.96 39.01 9.43
C ALA A 5 34.01 38.41 10.50
N THR A 6 32.71 38.27 10.18
CA THR A 6 31.66 37.37 10.77
C THR A 6 30.28 37.73 10.15
N THR A 7 29.25 36.90 9.90
CA THR A 7 28.98 35.47 9.65
C THR A 7 27.46 35.36 9.34
N ASP A 8 27.09 34.43 8.46
CA ASP A 8 25.72 33.99 8.09
C ASP A 8 24.96 33.30 9.23
N HIS A 9 23.61 33.34 9.20
CA HIS A 9 22.74 32.44 9.96
C HIS A 9 21.82 31.64 9.02
N HIS A 10 22.27 30.45 8.64
CA HIS A 10 21.46 29.36 8.09
C HIS A 10 20.88 28.50 9.23
N ALA A 11 19.61 28.09 9.12
CA ALA A 11 19.04 27.00 9.92
C ALA A 11 19.11 25.70 9.10
N THR A 12 20.00 24.79 9.52
CA THR A 12 20.24 23.46 8.94
C THR A 12 19.41 22.41 9.71
N PRO A 13 19.00 21.26 9.11
CA PRO A 13 18.23 20.23 9.81
C PRO A 13 19.04 19.59 10.94
N VAL A 14 18.40 19.29 12.07
CA VAL A 14 19.04 18.72 13.27
C VAL A 14 19.49 17.28 13.00
N GLY A 15 20.77 16.98 13.29
CA GLY A 15 21.40 15.67 13.12
C GLY A 15 21.59 14.87 14.43
N PRO A 16 21.96 13.58 14.33
CA PRO A 16 21.97 12.58 15.43
C PRO A 16 22.91 12.85 16.61
N GLN A 17 23.73 13.90 16.56
CA GLN A 17 24.72 14.23 17.60
C GLN A 17 24.09 14.86 18.87
N ALA A 18 22.95 15.56 18.71
CA ALA A 18 22.25 16.22 19.82
C ALA A 18 21.48 15.23 20.73
N ALA A 19 21.00 14.11 20.18
CA ALA A 19 20.38 13.04 20.96
C ALA A 19 21.40 12.35 21.90
N ALA A 20 22.64 12.16 21.41
CA ALA A 20 23.74 11.61 22.21
C ALA A 20 24.20 12.56 23.34
N GLU A 21 24.05 13.87 23.19
CA GLU A 21 24.34 14.84 24.26
C GLU A 21 23.27 14.88 25.36
N ARG A 22 21.99 14.68 25.02
CA ARG A 22 20.90 14.55 26.02
C ARG A 22 21.03 13.28 26.86
N ALA A 23 21.39 12.15 26.25
CA ALA A 23 21.61 10.89 26.98
C ALA A 23 22.74 10.97 28.03
N ARG A 24 23.73 11.87 27.85
CA ARG A 24 24.84 12.07 28.80
C ARG A 24 24.46 12.75 30.12
N GLN A 25 23.26 13.31 30.26
CA GLN A 25 22.83 13.99 31.50
C GLN A 25 22.05 13.09 32.49
N VAL A 26 21.58 11.91 32.06
CA VAL A 26 20.81 10.98 32.90
C VAL A 26 21.70 9.84 33.36
N LYS A 27 21.88 9.65 34.68
CA LYS A 27 22.63 8.49 35.20
C LYS A 27 21.83 7.21 34.94
N PRO A 28 22.42 6.17 34.32
CA PRO A 28 21.75 4.89 34.09
C PRO A 28 21.33 4.24 35.41
N GLY A 29 20.19 3.54 35.41
CA GLY A 29 19.76 2.76 36.57
C GLY A 29 20.65 1.51 36.75
N PRO A 30 20.85 1.02 37.99
CA PRO A 30 21.77 -0.07 38.26
C PRO A 30 21.27 -1.39 37.67
N ARG A 31 22.17 -2.15 37.04
CA ARG A 31 21.96 -3.52 36.57
C ARG A 31 22.80 -4.44 37.44
N ILE A 32 22.13 -5.12 38.36
CA ILE A 32 22.76 -5.84 39.46
C ILE A 32 22.71 -7.35 39.22
N TYR A 33 23.87 -8.01 39.28
CA TYR A 33 23.97 -9.46 39.35
C TYR A 33 24.21 -9.88 40.79
N ASN A 34 23.34 -10.73 41.34
CA ASN A 34 23.47 -11.24 42.70
C ASN A 34 24.27 -12.56 42.72
N LEU A 35 25.49 -12.51 43.27
CA LEU A 35 26.38 -13.63 43.52
C LEU A 35 26.13 -14.18 44.93
N PHE A 36 25.63 -15.42 45.01
CA PHE A 36 25.30 -16.06 46.29
C PHE A 36 26.50 -16.83 46.86
N PRO A 37 27.12 -16.39 47.98
CA PRO A 37 28.44 -16.84 48.40
C PRO A 37 28.50 -18.32 48.79
N LEU A 38 27.49 -18.87 49.46
CA LEU A 38 27.41 -20.31 49.79
C LEU A 38 27.37 -21.22 48.55
N LEU A 39 26.79 -20.73 47.46
CA LEU A 39 26.69 -21.52 46.22
C LEU A 39 27.99 -21.46 45.41
N VAL A 40 28.81 -20.42 45.60
CA VAL A 40 30.07 -20.26 44.86
C VAL A 40 31.25 -20.80 45.65
N GLY A 41 31.24 -20.67 46.98
CA GLY A 41 32.31 -21.14 47.86
C GLY A 41 33.25 -20.02 48.27
N THR A 42 34.55 -20.20 48.07
CA THR A 42 35.58 -19.29 48.58
C THR A 42 35.73 -17.99 47.78
N VAL A 43 36.40 -16.98 48.34
CA VAL A 43 36.56 -15.65 47.71
C VAL A 43 37.26 -15.72 46.35
N SER A 44 38.28 -16.58 46.19
CA SER A 44 38.91 -16.80 44.88
C SER A 44 37.95 -17.34 43.83
N ALA A 45 36.99 -18.18 44.24
CA ALA A 45 35.93 -18.65 43.35
C ALA A 45 34.95 -17.51 42.99
N TRP A 46 34.70 -16.55 43.88
CA TRP A 46 33.89 -15.36 43.55
C TRP A 46 34.55 -14.52 42.47
N LYS A 47 35.88 -14.32 42.57
CA LYS A 47 36.65 -13.57 41.55
C LYS A 47 36.52 -14.19 40.16
N ALA A 48 36.52 -15.52 40.08
CA ALA A 48 36.44 -16.24 38.81
C ALA A 48 35.12 -16.00 38.05
N GLU A 49 34.06 -15.56 38.74
CA GLU A 49 32.76 -15.28 38.11
C GLU A 49 32.69 -13.91 37.43
N LEU A 50 33.54 -12.96 37.83
CA LEU A 50 33.44 -11.55 37.41
C LEU A 50 33.50 -11.33 35.88
N PRO A 51 34.39 -12.00 35.11
CA PRO A 51 34.43 -11.81 33.66
C PRO A 51 33.11 -12.19 32.98
N ARG A 52 32.46 -13.26 33.45
CA ARG A 52 31.18 -13.74 32.91
C ARG A 52 30.05 -12.78 33.25
N ILE A 53 30.03 -12.25 34.47
CA ILE A 53 29.04 -11.26 34.90
C ILE A 53 29.16 -9.98 34.06
N ALA A 54 30.38 -9.49 33.85
CA ALA A 54 30.63 -8.31 33.01
C ALA A 54 30.24 -8.54 31.54
N ALA A 55 30.47 -9.75 30.99
CA ALA A 55 30.07 -10.09 29.62
C ALA A 55 28.55 -9.98 29.40
N MET A 56 27.75 -10.26 30.44
CA MET A 56 26.30 -10.05 30.44
C MET A 56 25.88 -8.57 30.59
N ASN A 57 26.82 -7.63 30.52
CA ASN A 57 26.60 -6.18 30.64
C ASN A 57 25.89 -5.75 31.95
N PHE A 58 26.13 -6.47 33.04
CA PHE A 58 25.87 -5.95 34.38
C PHE A 58 26.98 -4.96 34.77
N ASP A 59 26.63 -3.97 35.60
CA ASP A 59 27.56 -2.97 36.13
C ASP A 59 27.75 -3.06 37.65
N TRP A 60 26.94 -3.89 38.33
CA TRP A 60 27.07 -4.18 39.76
C TRP A 60 27.07 -5.68 40.05
N VAL A 61 27.90 -6.08 41.01
CA VAL A 61 27.84 -7.41 41.65
C VAL A 61 27.45 -7.22 43.10
N TYR A 62 26.33 -7.84 43.48
CA TYR A 62 25.87 -7.89 44.86
C TYR A 62 26.27 -9.24 45.47
N VAL A 63 26.80 -9.23 46.69
CA VAL A 63 27.11 -10.44 47.47
C VAL A 63 26.33 -10.41 48.78
N ASN A 64 25.53 -11.45 49.03
CA ASN A 64 24.83 -11.69 50.30
C ASN A 64 25.82 -11.74 51.51
N PRO A 65 25.35 -11.74 52.77
CA PRO A 65 26.24 -11.67 53.93
C PRO A 65 27.29 -12.79 53.92
N PHE A 66 28.54 -12.40 54.19
CA PHE A 66 29.68 -13.31 54.20
C PHE A 66 30.37 -13.40 55.56
N HIS A 67 29.80 -12.78 56.59
CA HIS A 67 30.36 -12.74 57.94
C HIS A 67 30.13 -14.04 58.71
N GLN A 68 30.88 -14.23 59.79
CA GLN A 68 30.79 -15.45 60.61
C GLN A 68 29.37 -15.67 61.15
N ALA A 69 28.75 -16.77 60.71
CA ALA A 69 27.42 -17.18 61.15
C ALA A 69 27.41 -17.69 62.60
N GLY A 70 26.26 -17.53 63.27
CA GLY A 70 25.97 -18.03 64.61
C GLY A 70 25.60 -19.50 64.65
N PHE A 71 25.10 -19.95 65.80
CA PHE A 71 24.85 -21.38 66.05
C PHE A 71 23.88 -22.03 65.06
N SER A 72 22.97 -21.26 64.45
CA SER A 72 22.06 -21.78 63.42
C SER A 72 22.72 -22.00 62.06
N GLY A 73 23.92 -21.43 61.83
CA GLY A 73 24.66 -21.54 60.57
C GLY A 73 24.12 -20.68 59.42
N SER A 74 23.04 -19.93 59.66
CA SER A 74 22.43 -18.99 58.70
C SER A 74 23.33 -17.79 58.43
N LEU A 75 23.46 -17.41 57.15
CA LEU A 75 24.21 -16.20 56.76
C LEU A 75 23.65 -14.92 57.36
N TYR A 76 22.35 -14.87 57.59
CA TYR A 76 21.66 -13.71 58.15
C TYR A 76 21.64 -13.72 59.70
N ALA A 77 21.98 -14.85 60.33
CA ALA A 77 22.17 -14.96 61.78
C ALA A 77 23.62 -14.70 62.17
N ILE A 78 24.08 -13.45 62.04
CA ILE A 78 25.51 -13.12 62.16
C ILE A 78 25.94 -13.13 63.63
N LYS A 79 27.05 -13.83 63.92
CA LYS A 79 27.66 -13.89 65.26
C LYS A 79 28.75 -12.83 65.46
N ASP A 80 29.58 -12.62 64.43
CA ASP A 80 30.67 -11.65 64.45
C ASP A 80 30.84 -11.05 63.04
N VAL A 81 30.48 -9.77 62.91
CA VAL A 81 30.53 -9.01 61.65
C VAL A 81 31.95 -8.67 61.20
N THR A 82 32.95 -8.81 62.08
CA THR A 82 34.32 -8.42 61.79
C THR A 82 35.15 -9.52 61.14
N LYS A 83 34.62 -10.75 61.13
CA LYS A 83 35.29 -11.94 60.61
C LYS A 83 34.54 -12.48 59.40
N LEU A 84 35.32 -12.92 58.42
CA LEU A 84 34.82 -13.69 57.29
C LEU A 84 34.39 -15.07 57.79
N ASP A 85 33.26 -15.60 57.30
CA ASP A 85 32.84 -16.96 57.61
C ASP A 85 33.89 -17.95 57.10
N ALA A 86 34.22 -18.96 57.91
CA ALA A 86 35.27 -19.92 57.58
C ALA A 86 34.98 -20.66 56.27
N ARG A 87 33.71 -20.83 55.89
CA ARG A 87 33.29 -21.47 54.64
C ARG A 87 33.77 -20.72 53.38
N PHE A 88 34.07 -19.42 53.49
CA PHE A 88 34.44 -18.58 52.35
C PHE A 88 35.93 -18.26 52.28
N ARG A 89 36.69 -18.56 53.33
CA ARG A 89 38.11 -18.24 53.38
C ARG A 89 38.91 -19.11 52.43
N ASP A 90 39.77 -18.49 51.65
CA ASP A 90 40.79 -19.21 50.88
C ASP A 90 41.90 -19.71 51.82
N GLU A 91 42.26 -20.98 51.72
CA GLU A 91 43.38 -21.54 52.48
C GLU A 91 44.69 -20.84 52.11
N GLY A 92 45.40 -20.30 53.12
CA GLY A 92 46.63 -19.54 52.90
C GLY A 92 46.43 -18.12 52.34
N GLY A 93 45.18 -17.66 52.19
CA GLY A 93 44.80 -16.40 51.56
C GLY A 93 45.02 -15.11 52.37
N GLY A 94 46.00 -15.04 53.28
CA GLY A 94 46.23 -13.84 54.09
C GLY A 94 45.09 -13.52 55.07
N SER A 95 44.95 -12.25 55.47
CA SER A 95 43.89 -11.83 56.40
C SER A 95 42.53 -11.74 55.70
N ASP A 96 41.44 -11.88 56.46
CA ASP A 96 40.07 -11.83 55.94
C ASP A 96 39.81 -10.57 55.09
N ASP A 97 40.27 -9.40 55.53
CA ASP A 97 40.09 -8.13 54.83
C ASP A 97 40.87 -8.05 53.51
N ASP A 98 42.06 -8.64 53.43
CA ASP A 98 42.85 -8.65 52.21
C ASP A 98 42.20 -9.50 51.11
N GLN A 99 41.55 -10.60 51.50
CA GLN A 99 40.79 -11.43 50.57
C GLN A 99 39.63 -10.65 49.97
N ILE A 100 38.83 -9.96 50.80
CA ILE A 100 37.70 -9.17 50.33
C ILE A 100 38.16 -8.00 49.44
N ARG A 101 39.20 -7.26 49.84
CA ARG A 101 39.76 -6.17 49.01
C ARG A 101 40.23 -6.67 47.64
N SER A 102 40.89 -7.83 47.61
CA SER A 102 41.35 -8.47 46.37
C SER A 102 40.21 -8.85 45.42
N PHE A 103 39.04 -9.22 45.96
CA PHE A 103 37.84 -9.47 45.16
C PHE A 103 37.28 -8.17 44.57
N VAL A 104 37.14 -7.14 45.40
CA VAL A 104 36.60 -5.83 44.98
C VAL A 104 37.45 -5.18 43.89
N ASP A 105 38.78 -5.19 44.03
CA ASP A 105 39.67 -4.61 43.03
C ASP A 105 39.59 -5.35 41.69
N GLU A 106 39.38 -6.67 41.71
CA GLU A 106 39.19 -7.45 40.48
C GLU A 106 37.86 -7.11 39.81
N ALA A 107 36.78 -6.96 40.59
CA ALA A 107 35.49 -6.54 40.06
C ALA A 107 35.61 -5.19 39.35
N ARG A 108 36.30 -4.23 39.97
CA ARG A 108 36.53 -2.90 39.40
C ARG A 108 37.30 -2.95 38.07
N ARG A 109 38.28 -3.85 37.92
CA ARG A 109 39.01 -4.03 36.63
C ARG A 109 38.09 -4.47 35.50
N HIS A 110 37.05 -5.22 35.81
CA HIS A 110 36.00 -5.61 34.88
C HIS A 110 34.88 -4.57 34.74
N GLY A 111 35.04 -3.38 35.34
CA GLY A 111 34.04 -2.31 35.30
C GLY A 111 32.83 -2.55 36.21
N LEU A 112 32.93 -3.51 37.14
CA LEU A 112 31.86 -3.85 38.08
C LEU A 112 32.09 -3.16 39.42
N ASN A 113 31.04 -2.55 39.96
CA ASN A 113 31.02 -2.10 41.35
C ASN A 113 30.52 -3.23 42.26
N VAL A 114 31.07 -3.32 43.47
CA VAL A 114 30.66 -4.34 44.44
C VAL A 114 29.72 -3.75 45.47
N MET A 115 28.60 -4.44 45.68
CA MET A 115 27.61 -4.17 46.71
C MET A 115 27.62 -5.30 47.74
N ALA A 116 27.65 -4.94 49.02
CA ALA A 116 27.53 -5.90 50.12
C ALA A 116 26.15 -5.79 50.79
N ASP A 117 25.72 -6.88 51.42
CA ASP A 117 24.50 -6.84 52.23
C ASP A 117 24.78 -6.21 53.61
N LEU A 118 23.87 -5.35 54.06
CA LEU A 118 23.96 -4.66 55.33
C LEU A 118 22.79 -5.06 56.23
N VAL A 119 23.06 -5.98 57.16
CA VAL A 119 22.09 -6.51 58.14
C VAL A 119 22.36 -5.89 59.50
N ILE A 120 21.51 -4.93 59.91
CA ILE A 120 21.72 -4.18 61.17
C ILE A 120 20.47 -4.14 62.07
N ASN A 121 19.37 -4.77 61.67
CA ASN A 121 18.16 -4.87 62.47
C ASN A 121 18.28 -5.92 63.60
N HIS A 122 19.12 -6.93 63.44
CA HIS A 122 19.29 -8.03 64.40
C HIS A 122 20.69 -8.67 64.28
N LEU A 123 21.03 -9.52 65.25
CA LEU A 123 22.19 -10.43 65.21
C LEU A 123 21.81 -11.81 65.75
N SER A 124 22.70 -12.80 65.70
CA SER A 124 22.47 -14.11 66.34
C SER A 124 22.34 -13.98 67.87
N LYS A 125 21.55 -14.83 68.52
CA LYS A 125 21.43 -14.83 70.00
C LYS A 125 22.74 -15.15 70.74
N ASP A 126 23.65 -15.87 70.10
CA ASP A 126 24.99 -16.18 70.62
C ASP A 126 26.08 -15.24 70.07
N ALA A 127 25.68 -14.06 69.59
CA ALA A 127 26.59 -13.05 69.07
C ALA A 127 27.56 -12.54 70.15
N VAL A 128 28.79 -12.25 69.75
CA VAL A 128 29.83 -11.71 70.67
C VAL A 128 29.35 -10.42 71.34
N LEU A 129 28.65 -9.57 70.59
CA LEU A 129 28.08 -8.32 71.10
C LEU A 129 26.98 -8.56 72.15
N ALA A 130 26.22 -9.66 72.05
CA ALA A 130 25.16 -9.99 73.01
C ALA A 130 25.72 -10.43 74.37
N ASP A 131 26.90 -11.05 74.38
CA ASP A 131 27.62 -11.44 75.60
C ASP A 131 28.34 -10.24 76.24
N GLU A 132 28.98 -9.38 75.44
CA GLU A 132 29.78 -8.24 75.94
C GLU A 132 28.94 -6.99 76.28
N HIS A 133 27.89 -6.73 75.50
CA HIS A 133 26.99 -5.58 75.63
C HIS A 133 25.51 -6.00 75.61
N PRO A 134 25.06 -6.81 76.58
CA PRO A 134 23.70 -7.35 76.63
C PRO A 134 22.58 -6.30 76.72
N GLU A 135 22.90 -5.06 77.07
CA GLU A 135 21.97 -3.93 77.22
C GLU A 135 21.52 -3.28 75.89
N VAL A 136 22.22 -3.54 74.78
CA VAL A 136 21.85 -2.98 73.46
C VAL A 136 20.85 -3.85 72.69
N PHE A 137 20.41 -4.95 73.29
CA PHE A 137 19.42 -5.85 72.74
C PHE A 137 18.09 -5.73 73.49
N VAL A 138 16.99 -5.95 72.78
CA VAL A 138 15.66 -5.94 73.38
C VAL A 138 15.50 -7.15 74.29
N ARG A 139 15.00 -6.92 75.51
CA ARG A 139 14.72 -7.97 76.49
C ARG A 139 13.23 -8.09 76.80
N ASN A 140 12.80 -9.33 77.00
CA ASN A 140 11.44 -9.66 77.35
C ASN A 140 11.16 -9.47 78.85
N MET A 141 9.89 -9.58 79.24
CA MET A 141 9.43 -9.38 80.62
C MET A 141 9.97 -10.40 81.65
N TRP A 142 10.59 -11.49 81.20
CA TRP A 142 11.30 -12.48 82.03
C TRP A 142 12.82 -12.29 82.02
N GLY A 143 13.33 -11.27 81.32
CA GLY A 143 14.73 -10.85 81.29
C GLY A 143 15.58 -11.46 80.17
N GLU A 144 14.98 -12.20 79.24
CA GLU A 144 15.68 -12.91 78.15
C GLU A 144 15.69 -12.09 76.84
N LEU A 145 16.52 -12.47 75.85
CA LEU A 145 16.61 -11.78 74.56
C LEU A 145 15.38 -12.04 73.67
N GLU A 146 14.80 -10.96 73.15
CA GLU A 146 13.63 -11.02 72.25
C GLU A 146 14.05 -11.32 70.80
N SER A 147 13.23 -12.09 70.09
CA SER A 147 13.45 -12.42 68.68
C SER A 147 12.59 -11.56 67.74
N PRO A 148 13.15 -11.11 66.61
CA PRO A 148 12.39 -10.41 65.59
C PRO A 148 11.40 -11.35 64.89
N TYR A 149 10.35 -10.77 64.32
CA TYR A 149 9.32 -11.51 63.58
C TYR A 149 8.78 -10.75 62.37
N ALA A 150 8.33 -11.52 61.38
CA ALA A 150 7.53 -11.03 60.26
C ALA A 150 6.06 -11.41 60.47
N VAL A 151 5.16 -10.53 60.01
CA VAL A 151 3.72 -10.76 60.00
C VAL A 151 3.28 -10.95 58.56
N ASP A 152 2.43 -11.94 58.30
CA ASP A 152 1.88 -12.15 56.96
C ASP A 152 1.02 -10.94 56.55
N PRO A 153 1.30 -10.31 55.39
CA PRO A 153 0.60 -9.11 54.95
C PRO A 153 -0.86 -9.35 54.55
N ASP A 154 -1.25 -10.58 54.21
CA ASP A 154 -2.63 -10.96 53.88
C ASP A 154 -3.40 -11.52 55.09
N ASP A 155 -2.69 -12.05 56.10
CA ASP A 155 -3.26 -12.55 57.35
C ASP A 155 -2.43 -12.12 58.58
N PRO A 156 -2.74 -10.96 59.19
CA PRO A 156 -1.94 -10.40 60.28
C PRO A 156 -1.92 -11.22 61.58
N THR A 157 -2.68 -12.32 61.64
CA THR A 157 -2.65 -13.28 62.74
C THR A 157 -1.52 -14.31 62.63
N LYS A 158 -0.96 -14.50 61.43
CA LYS A 158 0.19 -15.38 61.19
C LYS A 158 1.49 -14.61 61.38
N ARG A 159 2.26 -15.03 62.36
CA ARG A 159 3.57 -14.45 62.67
C ARG A 159 4.65 -15.50 62.56
N THR A 160 5.66 -15.21 61.75
CA THR A 160 6.87 -16.02 61.61
C THR A 160 7.94 -15.40 62.50
N VAL A 161 8.18 -16.00 63.66
CA VAL A 161 9.19 -15.56 64.63
C VAL A 161 10.51 -16.25 64.32
N TRP A 162 11.59 -15.48 64.20
CA TRP A 162 12.93 -16.00 63.92
C TRP A 162 13.68 -16.23 65.23
N GLY A 163 13.45 -17.40 65.82
CA GLY A 163 13.83 -17.72 67.20
C GLY A 163 15.33 -17.78 67.49
N ASP A 164 16.19 -17.84 66.46
CA ASP A 164 17.66 -17.86 66.57
C ASP A 164 18.28 -16.45 66.56
N LEU A 165 17.50 -15.42 66.24
CA LEU A 165 17.94 -14.03 66.14
C LEU A 165 17.58 -13.24 67.40
N ALA A 166 18.43 -12.29 67.76
CA ALA A 166 18.24 -11.30 68.82
C ALA A 166 18.06 -9.90 68.21
N GLU A 167 16.96 -9.24 68.57
CA GLU A 167 16.63 -7.91 68.05
C GLU A 167 17.43 -6.80 68.75
N LEU A 168 17.93 -5.83 67.97
CA LEU A 168 18.71 -4.70 68.46
C LEU A 168 17.80 -3.55 68.89
N ASP A 169 18.07 -2.95 70.06
CA ASP A 169 17.26 -1.87 70.61
C ASP A 169 17.69 -0.49 70.07
N TYR A 170 16.98 -0.02 69.05
CA TYR A 170 17.11 1.35 68.54
C TYR A 170 16.14 2.35 69.18
N ALA A 171 15.19 1.89 70.01
CA ALA A 171 14.22 2.78 70.64
C ALA A 171 14.88 3.53 71.80
N THR A 172 15.66 2.83 72.63
CA THR A 172 16.34 3.44 73.77
C THR A 172 17.48 4.37 73.29
N PRO A 173 17.52 5.65 73.71
CA PRO A 173 18.48 6.62 73.16
C PRO A 173 19.96 6.22 73.31
N ALA A 174 20.36 5.70 74.47
CA ALA A 174 21.75 5.33 74.73
C ALA A 174 22.20 4.13 73.87
N SER A 175 21.37 3.09 73.75
CA SER A 175 21.64 1.93 72.90
C SER A 175 21.73 2.32 71.43
N ARG A 176 20.80 3.15 70.94
CA ARG A 176 20.82 3.65 69.56
C ARG A 176 22.06 4.47 69.24
N GLU A 177 22.52 5.34 70.14
CA GLU A 177 23.73 6.13 69.92
C GLU A 177 24.96 5.23 69.80
N PHE A 178 25.07 4.21 70.66
CA PHE A 178 26.13 3.20 70.56
C PHE A 178 26.08 2.45 69.22
N LEU A 179 24.90 1.92 68.86
CA LEU A 179 24.73 1.15 67.63
C LEU A 179 24.98 1.97 66.38
N LEU A 180 24.60 3.26 66.36
CA LEU A 180 24.92 4.17 65.27
C LEU A 180 26.44 4.30 65.05
N GLY A 181 27.21 4.48 66.13
CA GLY A 181 28.66 4.53 66.03
C GLY A 181 29.27 3.21 65.57
N TYR A 182 28.74 2.09 66.09
CA TYR A 182 29.19 0.75 65.72
C TYR A 182 28.98 0.46 64.22
N TRP A 183 27.78 0.73 63.70
CA TRP A 183 27.46 0.47 62.30
C TRP A 183 28.11 1.45 61.33
N ASP A 184 28.25 2.72 61.70
CA ASP A 184 28.95 3.69 60.86
C ASP A 184 30.44 3.31 60.70
N ALA A 185 31.06 2.79 61.76
CA ALA A 185 32.43 2.27 61.69
C ALA A 185 32.52 1.00 60.83
N TYR A 186 31.55 0.09 60.93
CA TYR A 186 31.48 -1.09 60.07
C TYR A 186 31.33 -0.70 58.58
N ILE A 187 30.42 0.23 58.27
CA ILE A 187 30.21 0.73 56.90
C ILE A 187 31.50 1.40 56.40
N ALA A 188 32.15 2.24 57.21
CA ALA A 188 33.40 2.87 56.84
C ALA A 188 34.49 1.83 56.50
N ARG A 189 34.62 0.77 57.32
CA ARG A 189 35.56 -0.32 57.03
C ARG A 189 35.23 -1.00 55.70
N MET A 190 33.96 -1.31 55.42
CA MET A 190 33.59 -1.91 54.14
C MET A 190 33.90 -0.98 52.96
N GLN A 191 33.67 0.33 53.10
CA GLN A 191 34.03 1.32 52.07
C GLN A 191 35.55 1.38 51.86
N GLU A 192 36.36 1.27 52.91
CA GLU A 192 37.82 1.19 52.81
C GLU A 192 38.31 -0.07 52.09
N LEU A 193 37.58 -1.18 52.20
CA LEU A 193 37.81 -2.38 51.39
C LEU A 193 37.36 -2.20 49.93
N GLY A 194 36.73 -1.07 49.61
CA GLY A 194 36.31 -0.66 48.27
C GLY A 194 34.86 -1.01 47.94
N ILE A 195 34.06 -1.49 48.90
CA ILE A 195 32.63 -1.74 48.71
C ILE A 195 31.94 -0.42 48.37
N ALA A 196 31.31 -0.37 47.20
CA ALA A 196 30.78 0.85 46.59
C ALA A 196 29.28 1.06 46.87
N GLY A 197 28.61 0.09 47.48
CA GLY A 197 27.20 0.23 47.82
C GLY A 197 26.69 -0.86 48.75
N PHE A 198 25.49 -0.65 49.26
CA PHE A 198 24.84 -1.56 50.18
C PHE A 198 23.40 -1.84 49.77
N ARG A 199 23.03 -3.12 49.79
CA ARG A 199 21.62 -3.53 49.90
C ARG A 199 21.33 -3.63 51.39
N CYS A 200 20.27 -2.96 51.85
CA CYS A 200 19.93 -2.92 53.27
C CYS A 200 18.76 -3.87 53.54
N ASP A 201 19.03 -4.90 54.32
CA ASP A 201 18.07 -5.96 54.65
C ASP A 201 16.94 -5.44 55.53
N ALA A 202 15.71 -5.82 55.19
CA ALA A 202 14.49 -5.46 55.92
C ALA A 202 14.49 -3.99 56.41
N ALA A 203 14.91 -3.06 55.55
CA ALA A 203 15.30 -1.70 55.96
C ALA A 203 14.17 -0.95 56.69
N TYR A 204 12.92 -1.24 56.35
CA TYR A 204 11.73 -0.66 56.97
C TYR A 204 11.54 -1.03 58.45
N LYS A 205 12.23 -2.07 58.95
CA LYS A 205 12.24 -2.44 60.37
C LYS A 205 13.18 -1.59 61.21
N VAL A 206 14.09 -0.84 60.58
CA VAL A 206 15.00 0.07 61.27
C VAL A 206 14.50 1.51 61.09
N PRO A 207 14.41 2.31 62.18
CA PRO A 207 13.83 3.64 62.09
C PRO A 207 14.59 4.57 61.10
N PRO A 208 13.88 5.43 60.33
CA PRO A 208 14.50 6.39 59.40
C PRO A 208 15.55 7.30 60.03
N GLU A 209 15.44 7.62 61.32
CA GLU A 209 16.40 8.46 62.05
C GLU A 209 17.76 7.77 62.23
N VAL A 210 17.83 6.44 62.09
CA VAL A 210 19.07 5.67 62.09
C VAL A 210 19.69 5.66 60.70
N TRP A 211 18.88 5.40 59.66
CA TRP A 211 19.36 5.36 58.28
C TRP A 211 19.88 6.71 57.78
N THR A 212 19.16 7.78 58.06
CA THR A 212 19.49 9.12 57.57
C THR A 212 20.94 9.54 57.88
N PRO A 213 21.44 9.45 59.13
CA PRO A 213 22.83 9.77 59.41
C PRO A 213 23.83 8.74 58.85
N LEU A 214 23.54 7.43 58.87
CA LEU A 214 24.45 6.42 58.32
C LEU A 214 24.69 6.62 56.82
N ILE A 215 23.61 6.77 56.04
CA ILE A 215 23.67 7.03 54.60
C ILE A 215 24.40 8.36 54.35
N ARG A 216 24.06 9.41 55.11
CA ARG A 216 24.71 10.71 54.96
C ARG A 216 26.21 10.63 55.21
N ASN A 217 26.64 9.95 56.27
CA ASN A 217 28.05 9.82 56.62
C ASN A 217 28.81 8.99 55.57
N ALA A 218 28.24 7.86 55.15
CA ALA A 218 28.81 7.03 54.09
C ALA A 218 28.95 7.80 52.77
N LYS A 219 27.92 8.57 52.38
CA LYS A 219 27.96 9.42 51.19
C LYS A 219 28.85 10.64 51.35
N ALA A 220 29.09 11.13 52.56
CA ALA A 220 30.06 12.19 52.79
C ALA A 220 31.50 11.69 52.56
N ARG A 221 31.78 10.42 52.88
CA ARG A 221 33.07 9.77 52.59
C ARG A 221 33.22 9.43 51.11
N ASP A 222 32.18 8.84 50.53
CA ASP A 222 32.11 8.51 49.12
C ASP A 222 30.73 8.91 48.56
N PRO A 223 30.60 10.06 47.88
CA PRO A 223 29.34 10.52 47.31
C PRO A 223 28.75 9.56 46.25
N GLY A 224 29.57 8.67 45.70
CA GLY A 224 29.15 7.63 44.76
C GLY A 224 28.51 6.41 45.44
N CYS A 225 28.57 6.31 46.77
CA CYS A 225 28.09 5.16 47.51
C CYS A 225 26.55 5.03 47.41
N LEU A 226 26.09 3.88 46.92
CA LEU A 226 24.67 3.60 46.64
C LEU A 226 24.03 2.81 47.77
N PHE A 227 22.86 3.24 48.24
CA PHE A 227 22.04 2.53 49.21
C PHE A 227 20.68 2.14 48.60
N ALA A 228 20.41 0.82 48.55
CA ALA A 228 19.14 0.26 48.08
C ALA A 228 18.39 -0.39 49.24
N ALA A 229 17.20 0.13 49.57
CA ALA A 229 16.37 -0.38 50.66
C ALA A 229 15.52 -1.57 50.19
N GLU A 230 15.61 -2.68 50.90
CA GLU A 230 14.58 -3.69 50.81
C GLU A 230 13.33 -3.24 51.56
N THR A 231 12.25 -3.04 50.81
CA THR A 231 10.92 -2.68 51.32
C THR A 231 9.88 -3.75 51.00
N LEU A 232 10.32 -4.99 50.80
CA LEU A 232 9.43 -6.11 50.49
C LEU A 232 8.59 -6.47 51.72
N GLY A 233 7.29 -6.68 51.51
CA GLY A 233 6.35 -7.10 52.55
C GLY A 233 5.95 -6.01 53.57
N CYS A 234 6.38 -4.76 53.40
CA CYS A 234 5.97 -3.65 54.27
C CYS A 234 4.72 -2.91 53.77
N THR A 235 4.10 -2.13 54.65
CA THR A 235 2.98 -1.25 54.29
C THR A 235 3.46 -0.05 53.46
N PHE A 236 2.56 0.57 52.71
CA PHE A 236 2.91 1.72 51.87
C PHE A 236 3.47 2.90 52.69
N ASP A 237 2.93 3.16 53.90
CA ASP A 237 3.40 4.24 54.76
C ASP A 237 4.82 3.97 55.31
N GLU A 238 5.14 2.72 55.63
CA GLU A 238 6.50 2.31 56.03
C GLU A 238 7.49 2.47 54.86
N ALA A 239 7.10 2.09 53.64
CA ALA A 239 7.91 2.28 52.43
C ALA A 239 8.18 3.78 52.17
N VAL A 240 7.18 4.64 52.34
CA VAL A 240 7.32 6.11 52.21
C VAL A 240 8.27 6.66 53.27
N ALA A 241 8.11 6.24 54.54
CA ALA A 241 8.98 6.70 55.63
C ALA A 241 10.43 6.28 55.41
N THR A 242 10.64 5.03 54.97
CA THR A 242 11.98 4.49 54.64
C THR A 242 12.60 5.27 53.48
N ALA A 243 11.87 5.48 52.38
CA ALA A 243 12.37 6.21 51.22
C ALA A 243 12.85 7.62 51.57
N LYS A 244 12.14 8.32 52.46
CA LYS A 244 12.50 9.66 52.93
C LYS A 244 13.79 9.72 53.74
N ALA A 245 14.33 8.58 54.20
CA ALA A 245 15.60 8.52 54.92
C ALA A 245 16.83 8.76 54.03
N GLY A 246 16.64 8.89 52.71
CA GLY A 246 17.72 9.22 51.76
C GLY A 246 18.28 8.02 50.99
N PHE A 247 17.52 6.93 50.89
CA PHE A 247 17.86 5.81 50.01
C PHE A 247 17.78 6.20 48.54
N ASP A 248 18.69 5.65 47.72
CA ASP A 248 18.73 5.94 46.28
C ASP A 248 17.69 5.12 45.51
N TYR A 249 17.43 3.89 45.96
CA TYR A 249 16.51 2.96 45.32
C TYR A 249 15.69 2.16 46.33
N LEU A 250 14.47 1.77 45.92
CA LEU A 250 13.61 0.83 46.65
C LEU A 250 13.40 -0.44 45.83
N PHE A 251 13.47 -1.61 46.47
CA PHE A 251 13.06 -2.86 45.82
C PHE A 251 11.52 -2.96 45.78
N ASN A 252 10.98 -3.31 44.61
CA ASN A 252 9.53 -3.44 44.41
C ASN A 252 9.08 -4.89 44.26
N SER A 253 7.76 -5.09 44.30
CA SER A 253 7.14 -6.42 44.27
C SER A 253 6.89 -6.98 42.86
N PHE A 254 7.61 -6.53 41.83
CA PHE A 254 7.34 -6.93 40.43
C PHE A 254 7.29 -8.45 40.22
N ALA A 255 8.17 -9.21 40.88
CA ALA A 255 8.26 -10.67 40.72
C ALA A 255 6.94 -11.43 40.97
N TRP A 256 6.06 -10.88 41.81
CA TRP A 256 4.76 -11.48 42.15
C TRP A 256 3.61 -10.96 41.29
N TRP A 257 3.87 -10.07 40.33
CA TRP A 257 2.85 -9.55 39.43
C TRP A 257 2.51 -10.53 38.31
N ASP A 258 1.22 -10.73 38.08
CA ASP A 258 0.69 -11.62 37.04
C ASP A 258 0.51 -10.93 35.68
N PHE A 259 1.05 -9.71 35.53
CA PHE A 259 0.94 -8.84 34.35
C PHE A 259 -0.49 -8.36 34.01
N ARG A 260 -1.50 -8.79 34.79
CA ARG A 260 -2.91 -8.51 34.55
C ARG A 260 -3.49 -7.55 35.57
N LYS A 261 -3.31 -7.86 36.86
CA LYS A 261 -3.91 -7.10 37.97
C LYS A 261 -3.41 -5.65 38.01
N PRO A 262 -4.26 -4.69 38.40
CA PRO A 262 -3.91 -3.26 38.35
C PRO A 262 -2.95 -2.81 39.46
N TRP A 263 -2.80 -3.59 40.54
CA TRP A 263 -2.06 -3.18 41.75
C TRP A 263 -0.61 -2.75 41.46
N ALA A 264 0.06 -3.34 40.47
CA ALA A 264 1.44 -2.99 40.13
C ALA A 264 1.55 -1.58 39.55
N MET A 265 0.58 -1.16 38.72
CA MET A 265 0.51 0.19 38.16
C MET A 265 0.15 1.22 39.24
N GLU A 266 -0.72 0.86 40.17
CA GLU A 266 -1.06 1.72 41.31
C GLU A 266 0.13 1.90 42.25
N ALA A 267 0.87 0.83 42.53
CA ALA A 267 2.08 0.87 43.33
C ALA A 267 3.16 1.74 42.65
N GLN A 268 3.45 1.49 41.37
CA GLN A 268 4.40 2.27 40.57
C GLN A 268 4.04 3.76 40.56
N GLY A 269 2.76 4.09 40.30
CA GLY A 269 2.28 5.47 40.23
C GLY A 269 2.46 6.24 41.54
N LYS A 270 2.42 5.54 42.68
CA LYS A 270 2.65 6.11 44.01
C LYS A 270 4.14 6.18 44.38
N THR A 271 4.91 5.12 44.16
CA THR A 271 6.32 5.07 44.57
C THR A 271 7.25 5.89 43.67
N ARG A 272 6.94 6.03 42.37
CA ARG A 272 7.78 6.78 41.42
C ARG A 272 8.00 8.25 41.79
N LEU A 273 7.09 8.83 42.59
CA LEU A 273 7.19 10.20 43.08
C LEU A 273 8.11 10.34 44.31
N LEU A 274 8.55 9.21 44.89
CA LEU A 274 9.34 9.16 46.11
C LEU A 274 10.80 8.83 45.82
N ALA A 275 11.04 7.67 45.19
CA ALA A 275 12.36 7.22 44.77
C ALA A 275 12.23 6.23 43.61
N PRO A 276 13.24 6.14 42.72
CA PRO A 276 13.31 5.09 41.71
C PRO A 276 13.30 3.69 42.32
N THR A 277 12.86 2.70 41.54
CA THR A 277 12.69 1.33 41.99
C THR A 277 13.64 0.36 41.27
N ILE A 278 13.91 -0.77 41.92
CA ILE A 278 14.60 -1.92 41.34
C ILE A 278 13.63 -3.10 41.29
N ALA A 279 13.39 -3.62 40.08
CA ALA A 279 12.62 -4.83 39.85
C ALA A 279 13.54 -6.05 39.68
N PHE A 280 12.98 -7.25 39.84
CA PHE A 280 13.70 -8.51 39.64
C PHE A 280 12.74 -9.57 39.12
N PRO A 281 13.20 -10.51 38.27
CA PRO A 281 12.36 -11.61 37.79
C PRO A 281 12.12 -12.67 38.87
N GLU A 282 13.08 -12.82 39.79
CA GLU A 282 13.05 -13.66 41.00
C GLU A 282 14.10 -13.16 41.99
N ASN A 283 13.99 -13.54 43.28
CA ASN A 283 15.01 -13.29 44.30
C ASN A 283 15.52 -14.61 44.92
N HIS A 284 16.50 -14.52 45.81
CA HIS A 284 17.10 -15.71 46.42
C HIS A 284 16.20 -16.41 47.46
N ASP A 285 15.20 -15.71 48.02
CA ASP A 285 14.24 -16.28 48.97
C ASP A 285 13.02 -16.92 48.30
N THR A 286 12.77 -16.60 47.03
CA THR A 286 11.71 -17.17 46.20
C THR A 286 12.13 -18.50 45.61
N ASP A 287 11.14 -19.31 45.26
CA ASP A 287 11.38 -20.49 44.42
C ASP A 287 11.84 -20.01 43.04
N ARG A 288 12.72 -20.78 42.39
CA ARG A 288 13.22 -20.45 41.05
C ARG A 288 12.07 -20.46 40.04
N VAL A 289 12.02 -19.47 39.16
CA VAL A 289 11.04 -19.39 38.07
C VAL A 289 11.07 -20.65 37.22
N ALA A 290 12.28 -21.14 36.89
CA ALA A 290 12.45 -22.35 36.13
C ALA A 290 11.83 -23.59 36.83
N ALA A 291 11.82 -23.62 38.17
CA ALA A 291 11.25 -24.73 38.93
C ALA A 291 9.71 -24.79 38.82
N ALA A 292 9.06 -23.64 38.62
CA ALA A 292 7.62 -23.58 38.43
C ALA A 292 7.16 -24.01 37.01
N ILE A 293 8.11 -24.16 36.08
CA ILE A 293 7.84 -24.67 34.72
C ILE A 293 7.85 -26.20 34.77
N PRO A 294 6.88 -26.91 34.15
CA PRO A 294 6.87 -28.38 34.11
C PRO A 294 8.21 -28.97 33.62
N GLU A 295 8.59 -30.14 34.13
CA GLU A 295 9.86 -30.80 33.75
C GLU A 295 9.85 -31.27 32.28
N GLU A 296 8.67 -31.50 31.71
CA GLU A 296 8.48 -31.92 30.32
C GLU A 296 8.55 -30.76 29.31
N ALA A 297 8.68 -29.51 29.79
CA ALA A 297 8.80 -28.34 28.92
C ALA A 297 10.09 -28.39 28.11
N SER A 298 10.01 -27.99 26.84
CA SER A 298 11.19 -27.92 25.98
C SER A 298 12.14 -26.81 26.43
N GLN A 299 13.40 -26.95 26.06
CA GLN A 299 14.43 -25.96 26.37
C GLN A 299 14.06 -24.55 25.86
N ASP A 300 13.55 -24.45 24.63
CA ASP A 300 13.15 -23.17 24.03
C ASP A 300 11.97 -22.51 24.79
N GLU A 301 11.04 -23.30 25.34
CA GLU A 301 9.94 -22.76 26.15
C GLU A 301 10.45 -22.17 27.47
N ILE A 302 11.41 -22.84 28.12
CA ILE A 302 12.04 -22.37 29.34
C ILE A 302 12.84 -21.08 29.05
N GLU A 303 13.67 -21.09 28.01
CA GLU A 303 14.45 -19.91 27.62
C GLU A 303 13.58 -18.69 27.34
N ARG A 304 12.47 -18.87 26.60
CA ARG A 304 11.57 -17.75 26.30
C ARG A 304 10.88 -17.20 27.54
N GLU A 305 10.45 -18.06 28.46
CA GLU A 305 9.85 -17.59 29.73
C GLU A 305 10.84 -16.76 30.55
N LEU A 306 12.08 -17.23 30.66
CA LEU A 306 13.13 -16.54 31.41
C LEU A 306 13.49 -15.19 30.75
N VAL A 307 13.66 -15.18 29.42
CA VAL A 307 13.96 -13.96 28.67
C VAL A 307 12.81 -12.95 28.77
N MET A 308 11.55 -13.40 28.65
CA MET A 308 10.39 -12.51 28.75
C MET A 308 10.30 -11.87 30.13
N ARG A 309 10.45 -12.65 31.21
CA ARG A 309 10.39 -12.12 32.58
C ARG A 309 11.52 -11.16 32.88
N TYR A 310 12.74 -11.47 32.44
CA TYR A 310 13.87 -10.56 32.60
C TYR A 310 13.68 -9.25 31.82
N ALA A 311 13.25 -9.32 30.56
CA ALA A 311 12.99 -8.14 29.74
C ALA A 311 11.91 -7.25 30.35
N LEU A 312 10.81 -7.84 30.84
CA LEU A 312 9.75 -7.09 31.51
C LEU A 312 10.26 -6.44 32.80
N ALA A 313 10.99 -7.17 33.66
CA ALA A 313 11.57 -6.58 34.87
C ALA A 313 12.54 -5.43 34.54
N ALA A 314 13.38 -5.61 33.52
CA ALA A 314 14.37 -4.63 33.10
C ALA A 314 13.76 -3.32 32.59
N PHE A 315 12.60 -3.36 31.92
CA PHE A 315 11.95 -2.17 31.36
C PHE A 315 10.75 -1.66 32.16
N PHE A 316 10.36 -2.36 33.24
CA PHE A 316 9.34 -1.91 34.19
C PHE A 316 9.90 -0.91 35.22
N SER A 317 11.18 -1.01 35.57
CA SER A 317 11.79 -0.17 36.63
C SER A 317 13.06 0.51 36.15
N ALA A 318 13.46 1.56 36.87
CA ALA A 318 14.73 2.23 36.59
C ALA A 318 15.92 1.26 36.72
N GLY A 319 15.98 0.44 37.77
CA GLY A 319 17.00 -0.61 37.96
C GLY A 319 16.47 -2.04 37.85
N VAL A 320 17.37 -3.00 37.68
CA VAL A 320 17.06 -4.45 37.63
C VAL A 320 18.08 -5.28 38.41
N LEU A 321 17.62 -6.31 39.12
CA LEU A 321 18.46 -7.30 39.80
C LEU A 321 18.18 -8.72 39.29
N MET A 322 19.22 -9.55 39.15
CA MET A 322 19.11 -10.97 38.78
C MET A 322 19.99 -11.87 39.66
N PRO A 323 19.46 -12.95 40.26
CA PRO A 323 20.25 -13.90 41.04
C PRO A 323 21.00 -14.93 40.19
N ILE A 324 22.19 -15.32 40.67
CA ILE A 324 23.03 -16.36 40.06
C ILE A 324 22.25 -17.65 39.83
N GLY A 325 22.39 -18.20 38.63
CA GLY A 325 21.71 -19.42 38.20
C GLY A 325 20.44 -19.17 37.38
N TYR A 326 19.90 -17.94 37.38
CA TYR A 326 18.75 -17.60 36.54
C TYR A 326 19.07 -17.76 35.06
N GLU A 327 20.25 -17.29 34.65
CA GLU A 327 20.73 -17.29 33.27
C GLU A 327 20.92 -18.70 32.71
N VAL A 328 21.08 -19.70 33.57
CA VAL A 328 21.19 -21.11 33.21
C VAL A 328 19.92 -21.91 33.55
N GLY A 329 18.84 -21.25 33.93
CA GLY A 329 17.56 -21.90 34.25
C GLY A 329 17.64 -22.87 35.43
N ALA A 330 18.49 -22.58 36.44
CA ALA A 330 18.64 -23.42 37.62
C ALA A 330 17.30 -23.62 38.33
N ARG A 331 16.97 -24.87 38.67
CA ARG A 331 15.68 -25.23 39.29
C ARG A 331 15.79 -25.36 40.81
N ARG A 332 16.99 -25.63 41.34
CA ARG A 332 17.17 -25.76 42.79
C ARG A 332 17.06 -24.39 43.48
N LYS A 333 16.19 -24.32 44.49
CA LYS A 333 16.10 -23.18 45.40
C LYS A 333 17.39 -23.05 46.21
N VAL A 334 17.83 -21.81 46.39
CA VAL A 334 18.98 -21.50 47.24
C VAL A 334 18.48 -21.27 48.67
N HIS A 335 19.15 -21.89 49.64
CA HIS A 335 18.84 -21.77 51.07
C HIS A 335 20.02 -21.16 51.84
N VAL A 336 19.76 -20.19 52.72
CA VAL A 336 20.79 -19.42 53.45
C VAL A 336 21.57 -20.22 54.52
N VAL A 337 21.19 -21.47 54.78
CA VAL A 337 21.90 -22.37 55.70
C VAL A 337 22.48 -23.58 54.96
N GLU A 338 21.69 -24.22 54.11
CA GLU A 338 21.94 -25.59 53.60
C GLU A 338 22.65 -25.60 52.25
N THR A 339 22.76 -24.44 51.60
CA THR A 339 23.40 -24.38 50.29
C THR A 339 24.90 -24.59 50.42
N VAL A 340 25.45 -25.41 49.54
CA VAL A 340 26.88 -25.65 49.38
C VAL A 340 27.26 -25.57 47.91
N PRO A 341 28.55 -25.38 47.57
CA PRO A 341 28.97 -25.17 46.18
C PRO A 341 28.61 -26.32 45.21
N GLU A 342 28.51 -27.54 45.72
CA GLU A 342 28.13 -28.74 44.94
C GLU A 342 26.68 -28.68 44.47
N HIS A 343 25.83 -27.85 45.08
CA HIS A 343 24.45 -27.63 44.64
C HIS A 343 24.36 -26.76 43.38
N ARG A 344 25.48 -26.20 42.90
CA ARG A 344 25.49 -25.33 41.73
C ARG A 344 25.29 -26.13 40.45
N GLU A 345 24.18 -25.87 39.77
CA GLU A 345 23.86 -26.41 38.45
C GLU A 345 24.66 -25.66 37.37
N ARG A 346 25.83 -26.20 36.98
CA ARG A 346 26.74 -25.56 36.01
C ARG A 346 26.54 -26.00 34.57
N GLU A 347 26.04 -27.22 34.36
CA GLU A 347 25.80 -27.81 33.04
C GLU A 347 24.32 -28.11 32.90
N THR A 348 23.52 -27.04 32.85
CA THR A 348 22.15 -27.18 32.35
C THR A 348 22.19 -27.09 30.83
N SER A 349 21.16 -27.60 30.16
CA SER A 349 21.05 -27.43 28.71
C SER A 349 20.68 -25.99 28.32
N ILE A 350 20.33 -25.12 29.29
CA ILE A 350 19.80 -23.77 29.10
C ILE A 350 20.90 -22.74 29.36
N ASP A 351 21.10 -21.77 28.45
CA ASP A 351 21.93 -20.59 28.71
C ASP A 351 21.38 -19.38 27.93
N ILE A 352 20.88 -18.38 28.66
CA ILE A 352 20.32 -17.14 28.10
C ILE A 352 21.21 -15.92 28.34
N SER A 353 22.49 -16.12 28.71
CA SER A 353 23.43 -15.05 29.06
C SER A 353 23.58 -14.00 27.96
N ASP A 354 23.69 -14.41 26.68
CA ASP A 354 23.84 -13.49 25.55
C ASP A 354 22.60 -12.61 25.34
N ARG A 355 21.40 -13.18 25.58
CA ARG A 355 20.14 -12.44 25.48
C ARG A 355 19.99 -11.43 26.62
N ILE A 356 20.38 -11.83 27.84
CA ILE A 356 20.48 -10.91 28.99
C ILE A 356 21.44 -9.76 28.67
N ALA A 357 22.61 -10.08 28.09
CA ALA A 357 23.59 -9.08 27.68
C ALA A 357 23.01 -8.06 26.70
N ALA A 358 22.25 -8.53 25.71
CA ALA A 358 21.64 -7.67 24.71
C ALA A 358 20.52 -6.80 25.28
N ILE A 359 19.68 -7.35 26.17
CA ILE A 359 18.64 -6.59 26.90
C ILE A 359 19.28 -5.49 27.75
N ASN A 360 20.35 -5.81 28.49
CA ASN A 360 21.05 -4.86 29.35
C ASN A 360 21.73 -3.73 28.57
N ARG A 361 22.30 -4.02 27.39
CA ARG A 361 22.82 -2.98 26.49
C ARG A 361 21.70 -2.07 26.00
N LEU A 362 20.61 -2.64 25.51
CA LEU A 362 19.48 -1.86 25.01
C LEU A 362 18.88 -0.97 26.11
N LYS A 363 18.73 -1.49 27.33
CA LYS A 363 18.26 -0.69 28.47
C LYS A 363 19.16 0.51 28.72
N ALA A 364 20.49 0.34 28.71
CA ALA A 364 21.41 1.46 28.95
C ALA A 364 21.42 2.51 27.82
N GLU A 365 21.05 2.12 26.60
CA GLU A 365 20.97 3.05 25.45
C GLU A 365 19.72 3.93 25.47
N ILE A 366 18.64 3.51 26.14
CA ILE A 366 17.34 4.19 26.08
C ILE A 366 17.11 5.02 27.36
N PRO A 367 17.18 6.36 27.30
CA PRO A 367 16.89 7.25 28.44
C PRO A 367 15.59 6.95 29.19
N ALA A 368 14.46 6.78 28.47
CA ALA A 368 13.16 6.51 29.09
C ALA A 368 13.12 5.20 29.91
N ALA A 369 14.01 4.24 29.62
CA ALA A 369 14.11 2.99 30.37
C ALA A 369 14.92 3.13 31.67
N ASN A 370 15.66 4.22 31.88
CA ASN A 370 16.52 4.44 33.06
C ASN A 370 15.94 5.43 34.08
N LEU A 371 14.89 6.16 33.72
CA LEU A 371 14.18 7.11 34.59
C LEU A 371 12.87 6.53 35.08
N GLU A 372 12.50 6.74 36.35
CA GLU A 372 11.20 6.33 36.91
C GLU A 372 10.05 7.25 36.46
N GLY A 373 9.77 7.21 35.17
CA GLY A 373 8.76 8.03 34.49
C GLY A 373 7.32 7.52 34.65
N ALA A 374 6.37 8.19 33.99
CA ALA A 374 4.98 7.75 34.04
C ALA A 374 4.79 6.48 33.18
N GLU A 375 4.04 5.54 33.71
CA GLU A 375 3.71 4.30 33.03
C GLU A 375 2.21 4.12 32.86
N TYR A 376 1.84 3.59 31.69
CA TYR A 376 0.46 3.36 31.31
C TYR A 376 0.32 1.98 30.71
N LYS A 377 -0.50 1.13 31.34
CA LYS A 377 -0.94 -0.11 30.72
C LYS A 377 -1.97 0.22 29.63
N LEU A 378 -1.58 0.03 28.37
CA LEU A 378 -2.42 0.31 27.19
C LEU A 378 -3.30 -0.87 26.79
N SER A 379 -2.94 -2.09 27.20
CA SER A 379 -3.78 -3.28 27.00
C SER A 379 -4.88 -3.38 28.06
N ALA A 380 -6.00 -3.99 27.69
CA ALA A 380 -7.08 -4.27 28.64
C ALA A 380 -6.66 -5.32 29.68
N ALA A 381 -7.36 -5.40 30.81
CA ALA A 381 -7.02 -6.33 31.90
C ALA A 381 -7.12 -7.81 31.48
N ASP A 382 -8.05 -8.14 30.58
CA ASP A 382 -8.33 -9.46 30.04
C ASP A 382 -7.69 -9.72 28.66
N ALA A 383 -6.95 -8.74 28.12
CA ALA A 383 -6.24 -8.92 26.86
C ALA A 383 -5.25 -10.10 26.98
N PRO A 384 -5.11 -10.92 25.91
CA PRO A 384 -4.21 -12.06 25.94
C PRO A 384 -2.72 -11.65 25.85
N TYR A 385 -2.43 -10.36 25.76
CA TYR A 385 -1.10 -9.76 25.76
C TYR A 385 -1.04 -8.52 26.67
N LEU A 386 0.17 -8.16 27.09
CA LEU A 386 0.48 -6.92 27.79
C LEU A 386 0.97 -5.87 26.78
N ALA A 387 0.44 -4.65 26.86
CA ALA A 387 1.02 -3.48 26.23
C ALA A 387 1.26 -2.41 27.30
N LEU A 388 2.50 -2.05 27.54
CA LEU A 388 2.93 -1.13 28.60
C LEU A 388 3.74 0.01 27.99
N LEU A 389 3.25 1.24 28.13
CA LEU A 389 3.94 2.45 27.68
C LEU A 389 4.62 3.13 28.87
N ARG A 390 5.92 3.30 28.78
CA ARG A 390 6.74 4.11 29.69
C ARG A 390 7.23 5.34 28.95
N ILE A 391 7.15 6.50 29.59
CA ILE A 391 7.64 7.77 29.05
C ILE A 391 8.68 8.38 29.97
N ASP A 392 9.62 9.15 29.43
CA ASP A 392 10.68 9.83 30.19
C ASP A 392 10.18 11.01 31.06
N ALA A 393 8.89 11.33 31.00
CA ALA A 393 8.27 12.45 31.70
C ALA A 393 7.03 12.03 32.52
N GLY A 394 6.43 13.01 33.22
CA GLY A 394 5.18 12.80 33.96
C GLY A 394 3.91 12.74 33.10
N HIS A 395 3.97 13.17 31.83
CA HIS A 395 2.83 13.26 30.91
C HIS A 395 3.28 13.21 29.45
N VAL A 396 2.48 12.61 28.56
CA VAL A 396 2.86 12.32 27.17
C VAL A 396 3.16 13.56 26.32
N LEU A 397 2.47 14.69 26.53
CA LEU A 397 2.74 15.95 25.82
C LEU A 397 4.09 16.60 26.19
N ALA A 398 4.66 16.20 27.32
CA ALA A 398 5.96 16.65 27.80
C ALA A 398 7.05 15.60 27.61
N ALA A 399 6.69 14.40 27.14
CA ALA A 399 7.65 13.34 26.86
C ALA A 399 8.42 13.67 25.58
N ASP A 400 9.73 13.47 25.64
CA ASP A 400 10.60 13.56 24.47
C ASP A 400 10.92 12.17 23.93
N GLU A 401 10.94 11.16 24.80
CA GLU A 401 11.12 9.74 24.44
C GLU A 401 10.13 8.81 25.17
N ALA A 402 9.76 7.71 24.51
CA ALA A 402 8.88 6.68 25.05
C ALA A 402 9.34 5.26 24.68
N VAL A 403 9.09 4.31 25.59
CA VAL A 403 9.24 2.87 25.37
C VAL A 403 7.87 2.20 25.48
N LEU A 404 7.47 1.47 24.45
CA LEU A 404 6.29 0.62 24.45
C LEU A 404 6.73 -0.84 24.44
N ILE A 405 6.40 -1.57 25.51
CA ILE A 405 6.67 -2.99 25.64
C ILE A 405 5.41 -3.77 25.30
N LEU A 406 5.51 -4.72 24.38
CA LEU A 406 4.46 -5.68 24.06
C LEU A 406 4.92 -7.08 24.48
N ALA A 407 4.15 -7.79 25.30
CA ALA A 407 4.53 -9.13 25.75
C ALA A 407 3.34 -10.10 25.72
N ASN A 408 3.61 -11.34 25.33
CA ASN A 408 2.62 -12.42 25.35
C ASN A 408 2.94 -13.44 26.45
N PRO A 409 2.31 -13.33 27.64
CA PRO A 409 2.54 -14.29 28.73
C PRO A 409 1.82 -15.64 28.51
N GLY A 410 1.07 -15.80 27.42
CA GLY A 410 0.32 -17.00 27.11
C GLY A 410 1.12 -18.04 26.29
N PRO A 411 0.60 -19.28 26.20
CA PRO A 411 1.22 -20.35 25.42
C PRO A 411 0.84 -20.34 23.93
N ALA A 412 -0.07 -19.46 23.49
CA ALA A 412 -0.56 -19.38 22.11
C ALA A 412 -0.07 -18.11 21.42
N ILE A 413 0.05 -18.13 20.08
CA ILE A 413 0.34 -16.93 19.30
C ILE A 413 -0.85 -15.96 19.41
N VAL A 414 -0.56 -14.68 19.67
CA VAL A 414 -1.56 -13.62 19.80
C VAL A 414 -1.32 -12.52 18.78
N SER A 415 -2.39 -11.98 18.22
CA SER A 415 -2.32 -10.86 17.27
C SER A 415 -2.56 -9.55 18.01
N VAL A 416 -1.62 -8.61 17.88
CA VAL A 416 -1.72 -7.25 18.44
C VAL A 416 -2.11 -6.29 17.33
N ASP A 417 -3.23 -5.59 17.52
CA ASP A 417 -3.61 -4.47 16.67
C ASP A 417 -2.74 -3.24 17.00
N THR A 418 -1.68 -3.05 16.20
CA THR A 418 -0.70 -1.98 16.36
C THR A 418 -1.33 -0.61 16.18
N GLY A 419 -2.25 -0.42 15.23
CA GLY A 419 -2.94 0.84 15.01
C GLY A 419 -3.70 1.31 16.25
N THR A 420 -4.44 0.40 16.88
CA THR A 420 -5.17 0.69 18.12
C THR A 420 -4.23 1.01 19.29
N VAL A 421 -3.14 0.24 19.46
CA VAL A 421 -2.18 0.47 20.54
C VAL A 421 -1.44 1.80 20.35
N LEU A 422 -0.98 2.10 19.13
CA LEU A 422 -0.27 3.35 18.82
C LEU A 422 -1.19 4.56 18.95
N ALA A 423 -2.46 4.47 18.57
CA ALA A 423 -3.42 5.56 18.79
C ALA A 423 -3.55 5.93 20.29
N ARG A 424 -3.48 4.94 21.19
CA ARG A 424 -3.54 5.15 22.65
C ARG A 424 -2.29 5.82 23.23
N THR A 425 -1.21 5.96 22.44
CA THR A 425 -0.01 6.72 22.82
C THR A 425 -0.18 8.24 22.67
N GLY A 426 -1.32 8.72 22.14
CA GLY A 426 -1.67 10.14 22.15
C GLY A 426 -1.22 10.95 20.93
N GLY A 427 -0.61 10.33 19.91
CA GLY A 427 -0.41 10.92 18.58
C GLY A 427 0.61 12.07 18.47
N VAL A 428 1.36 12.33 19.54
CA VAL A 428 2.41 13.38 19.58
C VAL A 428 3.82 12.82 19.52
N LEU A 429 3.96 11.51 19.72
CA LEU A 429 5.19 10.77 19.53
C LEU A 429 5.34 10.39 18.06
N GLY A 430 6.57 10.31 17.61
CA GLY A 430 6.93 9.87 16.27
C GLY A 430 6.71 8.37 16.07
N PRO A 431 7.20 7.82 14.96
CA PRO A 431 7.08 6.40 14.68
C PRO A 431 7.79 5.57 15.75
N PHE A 432 7.09 4.57 16.30
CA PHE A 432 7.71 3.57 17.18
C PHE A 432 8.54 2.59 16.34
N VAL A 433 9.79 2.37 16.74
CA VAL A 433 10.73 1.47 16.09
C VAL A 433 10.96 0.27 16.99
N ASP A 434 10.81 -0.94 16.45
CA ASP A 434 11.17 -2.18 17.13
C ASP A 434 12.68 -2.23 17.35
N ARG A 435 13.09 -2.28 18.61
CA ARG A 435 14.49 -2.34 19.02
C ARG A 435 14.78 -3.60 19.82
N THR A 436 13.86 -4.56 19.83
CA THR A 436 14.01 -5.84 20.55
C THR A 436 15.33 -6.51 20.16
N PRO A 437 16.12 -7.01 21.13
CA PRO A 437 17.31 -7.79 20.82
C PRO A 437 17.00 -8.92 19.85
N ASP A 438 17.88 -9.14 18.88
CA ASP A 438 17.78 -10.14 17.80
C ASP A 438 16.67 -9.88 16.75
N ALA A 439 15.82 -8.87 16.94
CA ALA A 439 14.89 -8.41 15.91
C ALA A 439 15.58 -7.39 14.97
N VAL A 440 15.21 -7.42 13.69
CA VAL A 440 15.67 -6.39 12.73
C VAL A 440 14.93 -5.09 13.03
N PRO A 441 15.63 -3.96 13.30
CA PRO A 441 14.95 -2.72 13.62
C PRO A 441 14.02 -2.26 12.51
N ALA A 442 12.74 -2.09 12.84
CA ALA A 442 11.71 -1.73 11.88
C ALA A 442 10.69 -0.79 12.53
N VAL A 443 10.27 0.21 11.76
CA VAL A 443 9.14 1.06 12.17
C VAL A 443 7.89 0.19 12.22
N VAL A 444 7.16 0.26 13.32
CA VAL A 444 5.90 -0.44 13.50
C VAL A 444 4.85 0.16 12.57
N ASP A 445 4.34 -0.66 11.65
CA ASP A 445 3.30 -0.28 10.72
C ASP A 445 1.94 -0.27 11.45
N PRO A 446 1.26 0.88 11.58
CA PRO A 446 -0.05 0.96 12.25
C PRO A 446 -1.15 0.21 11.48
N CYS A 447 -0.93 -0.14 10.21
CA CYS A 447 -1.91 -0.84 9.38
C CYS A 447 -1.69 -2.37 9.35
N ARG A 448 -0.68 -2.90 10.05
CA ARG A 448 -0.39 -4.33 10.08
C ARG A 448 -0.37 -4.85 11.51
N PRO A 449 -1.17 -5.89 11.83
CA PRO A 449 -1.11 -6.49 13.14
C PRO A 449 0.27 -7.12 13.37
N LEU A 450 0.77 -6.98 14.60
CA LEU A 450 2.00 -7.61 15.03
C LEU A 450 1.65 -8.91 15.75
N LEU A 451 2.13 -10.04 15.23
CA LEU A 451 1.95 -11.34 15.87
C LEU A 451 3.03 -11.53 16.94
N LEU A 452 2.60 -11.84 18.16
CA LEU A 452 3.47 -12.24 19.26
C LEU A 452 3.34 -13.75 19.48
N GLY A 453 4.44 -14.46 19.30
CA GLY A 453 4.58 -15.87 19.66
C GLY A 453 4.44 -16.12 21.16
N PRO A 454 4.31 -17.39 21.58
CA PRO A 454 4.25 -17.76 23.00
C PRO A 454 5.49 -17.26 23.74
N ARG A 455 5.27 -16.59 24.88
CA ARG A 455 6.32 -15.97 25.72
C ARG A 455 7.20 -14.96 24.99
N GLU A 456 6.71 -14.41 23.88
CA GLU A 456 7.46 -13.42 23.11
C GLU A 456 7.29 -12.01 23.69
N VAL A 457 8.38 -11.23 23.66
CA VAL A 457 8.42 -9.83 24.06
C VAL A 457 8.95 -8.97 22.91
N ARG A 458 8.42 -7.75 22.78
CA ARG A 458 8.87 -6.71 21.88
C ARG A 458 9.05 -5.39 22.60
N ILE A 459 10.16 -4.70 22.34
CA ILE A 459 10.54 -3.42 22.93
C ILE A 459 10.60 -2.39 21.82
N LEU A 460 9.64 -1.47 21.80
CA LEU A 460 9.46 -0.46 20.76
C LEU A 460 9.78 0.93 21.31
N VAL A 461 10.49 1.78 20.57
CA VAL A 461 10.94 3.11 21.04
C VAL A 461 10.50 4.21 20.09
N ALA A 462 10.07 5.36 20.61
CA ALA A 462 9.71 6.54 19.82
C ALA A 462 10.23 7.85 20.42
N GLU A 463 10.56 8.80 19.54
CA GLU A 463 10.94 10.18 19.88
C GLU A 463 9.87 11.19 19.42
N ARG A 464 9.84 12.40 20.00
CA ARG A 464 8.87 13.45 19.66
C ARG A 464 9.10 14.11 18.28
N VAL A 465 8.02 14.44 17.56
CA VAL A 465 8.05 15.11 16.24
C VAL A 465 8.04 16.65 16.36
N ALA A 466 8.87 17.34 15.56
CA ALA A 466 8.93 18.81 15.48
C ALA A 466 7.80 19.42 14.63
N ARG A 467 7.35 20.64 14.96
CA ARG A 467 6.20 21.32 14.29
C ARG A 467 6.64 22.12 13.04
N PRO A 468 5.90 22.07 11.90
CA PRO A 468 6.24 22.82 10.68
C PRO A 468 5.82 24.31 10.71
N ALA A 469 6.46 25.15 9.89
CA ALA A 469 6.20 26.61 9.75
C ALA A 469 5.10 26.95 8.72
N ALA A 470 4.43 28.09 8.87
CA ALA A 470 3.27 28.52 8.04
C ALA A 470 3.65 29.30 6.76
N ALA A 471 2.81 29.24 5.72
CA ALA A 471 3.02 29.88 4.41
C ALA A 471 2.41 31.31 4.28
N PRO A 472 2.90 32.19 3.38
CA PRO A 472 2.41 33.58 3.22
C PRO A 472 1.09 33.70 2.41
N GLY A 473 0.22 34.66 2.76
CA GLY A 473 -1.14 34.83 2.20
C GLY A 473 -1.30 35.86 1.05
N HIS A 474 -2.36 35.70 0.23
CA HIS A 474 -2.72 36.57 -0.92
C HIS A 474 -3.98 37.44 -0.64
N ALA A 475 -4.17 38.55 -1.37
CA ALA A 475 -5.33 39.45 -1.22
C ALA A 475 -6.64 38.85 -1.81
N PRO A 476 -7.81 39.00 -1.15
CA PRO A 476 -9.07 38.38 -1.58
C PRO A 476 -9.68 39.08 -2.81
N LYS A 477 -10.15 38.30 -3.80
CA LYS A 477 -10.73 38.79 -5.07
C LYS A 477 -12.23 38.52 -5.27
N GLY A 478 -12.87 37.71 -4.41
CA GLY A 478 -14.27 37.28 -4.61
C GLY A 478 -14.49 36.34 -5.80
N GLU A 479 -13.42 35.88 -6.45
CA GLU A 479 -13.41 34.77 -7.41
C GLU A 479 -13.81 33.46 -6.69
N GLY A 480 -14.46 32.53 -7.38
CA GLY A 480 -14.88 31.24 -6.81
C GLY A 480 -16.21 31.28 -6.04
N ARG A 481 -17.01 32.34 -6.21
CA ARG A 481 -18.33 32.44 -5.56
C ARG A 481 -19.36 31.47 -6.13
N VAL A 482 -19.40 31.33 -7.46
CA VAL A 482 -20.14 30.24 -8.10
C VAL A 482 -19.30 28.97 -7.94
N ILE A 483 -19.83 27.99 -7.23
CA ILE A 483 -19.19 26.70 -7.02
C ILE A 483 -19.46 25.83 -8.24
N ILE A 484 -18.40 25.21 -8.76
CA ILE A 484 -18.46 24.24 -9.85
C ILE A 484 -17.76 22.99 -9.33
N GLU A 485 -18.52 21.93 -9.12
CA GLU A 485 -17.99 20.66 -8.63
C GLU A 485 -18.60 19.48 -9.38
N THR A 486 -18.04 18.29 -9.13
CA THR A 486 -18.47 17.03 -9.78
C THR A 486 -18.60 17.15 -11.30
N VAL A 487 -17.59 17.75 -11.95
CA VAL A 487 -17.58 17.86 -13.42
C VAL A 487 -17.43 16.47 -14.03
N TRP A 488 -18.25 16.15 -15.01
CA TRP A 488 -18.18 14.91 -15.77
C TRP A 488 -18.24 15.21 -17.28
N PRO A 489 -17.51 14.47 -18.12
CA PRO A 489 -16.65 13.34 -17.74
C PRO A 489 -15.28 13.78 -17.22
N GLU A 490 -14.96 13.35 -16.00
CA GLU A 490 -13.64 13.52 -15.38
C GLU A 490 -13.15 12.18 -14.84
N LEU A 491 -12.03 11.70 -15.38
CA LEU A 491 -11.41 10.43 -14.98
C LEU A 491 -10.09 10.66 -14.25
N ASP A 492 -9.91 9.96 -13.13
CA ASP A 492 -8.67 9.99 -12.31
C ASP A 492 -8.21 11.40 -11.90
N GLY A 493 -9.16 12.32 -11.66
CA GLY A 493 -8.90 13.73 -11.36
C GLY A 493 -8.39 14.53 -12.56
N GLY A 494 -8.95 14.28 -13.74
CA GLY A 494 -8.61 14.96 -15.00
C GLY A 494 -7.34 14.46 -15.69
N ARG A 495 -6.65 13.46 -15.11
CA ARG A 495 -5.40 12.91 -15.66
C ARG A 495 -5.62 12.00 -16.87
N THR A 496 -6.81 11.42 -16.98
CA THR A 496 -7.16 10.47 -18.03
C THR A 496 -8.11 11.13 -19.01
N PRO A 497 -7.75 11.23 -20.30
CA PRO A 497 -8.66 11.74 -21.32
C PRO A 497 -9.78 10.74 -21.59
N VAL A 498 -10.99 11.25 -21.80
CA VAL A 498 -12.08 10.45 -22.38
C VAL A 498 -11.94 10.37 -23.89
N LYS A 499 -12.63 9.41 -24.49
CA LYS A 499 -12.51 9.08 -25.90
C LYS A 499 -13.85 9.17 -26.60
N ARG A 500 -13.87 9.82 -27.75
CA ARG A 500 -15.03 9.93 -28.65
C ARG A 500 -14.61 9.61 -30.08
N VAL A 501 -15.58 9.53 -30.98
CA VAL A 501 -15.30 9.57 -32.41
C VAL A 501 -15.89 10.83 -33.03
N VAL A 502 -15.31 11.28 -34.15
CA VAL A 502 -15.82 12.43 -34.91
C VAL A 502 -17.30 12.24 -35.27
N GLY A 503 -18.10 13.29 -35.09
CA GLY A 503 -19.55 13.29 -35.27
C GLY A 503 -20.35 13.06 -33.99
N GLU A 504 -19.71 12.66 -32.89
CA GLU A 504 -20.37 12.57 -31.59
C GLU A 504 -20.41 13.90 -30.84
N ALA A 505 -21.33 14.00 -29.88
CA ALA A 505 -21.30 15.02 -28.85
C ALA A 505 -20.59 14.49 -27.59
N VAL A 506 -19.90 15.39 -26.90
CA VAL A 506 -19.46 15.19 -25.52
C VAL A 506 -20.53 15.77 -24.63
N GLU A 507 -21.26 14.91 -23.94
CA GLU A 507 -22.15 15.33 -22.86
C GLU A 507 -21.30 15.73 -21.66
N VAL A 508 -21.59 16.91 -21.09
CA VAL A 508 -20.92 17.43 -19.90
C VAL A 508 -21.96 17.76 -18.86
N TRP A 509 -21.75 17.31 -17.64
CA TRP A 509 -22.55 17.74 -16.51
C TRP A 509 -21.68 18.17 -15.34
N ALA A 510 -22.20 19.06 -14.51
CA ALA A 510 -21.52 19.57 -13.31
C ALA A 510 -22.58 19.98 -12.28
N ASP A 511 -22.21 19.94 -11.00
CA ASP A 511 -22.99 20.59 -9.94
C ASP A 511 -22.54 22.05 -9.88
N ILE A 512 -23.47 22.96 -10.18
CA ILE A 512 -23.18 24.40 -10.26
C ILE A 512 -24.21 25.14 -9.43
N PHE A 513 -23.74 25.83 -8.40
CA PHE A 513 -24.56 26.58 -7.46
C PHE A 513 -23.79 27.76 -6.88
N SER A 514 -24.50 28.66 -6.21
CA SER A 514 -23.93 29.82 -5.52
C SER A 514 -24.69 30.03 -4.21
N ASP A 515 -24.09 30.75 -3.27
CA ASP A 515 -24.86 31.33 -2.16
C ASP A 515 -25.94 32.30 -2.70
N GLY A 516 -27.05 32.44 -1.97
CA GLY A 516 -28.14 33.36 -2.30
C GLY A 516 -29.29 32.71 -3.11
N HIS A 517 -30.06 33.55 -3.82
CA HIS A 517 -31.25 33.13 -4.59
C HIS A 517 -31.20 33.57 -6.06
N ASP A 518 -30.08 34.17 -6.48
CA ASP A 518 -29.92 34.64 -7.85
C ASP A 518 -29.90 33.49 -8.83
N LYS A 519 -30.32 33.77 -10.05
CA LYS A 519 -30.14 32.85 -11.17
C LYS A 519 -28.67 32.84 -11.56
N ILE A 520 -28.20 31.64 -11.84
CA ILE A 520 -26.89 31.38 -12.39
C ILE A 520 -27.05 30.87 -13.82
N ALA A 521 -26.02 31.06 -14.62
CA ALA A 521 -25.88 30.47 -15.93
C ALA A 521 -24.51 29.80 -16.03
N ALA A 522 -24.42 28.80 -16.90
CA ALA A 522 -23.21 28.05 -17.09
C ALA A 522 -23.00 27.70 -18.57
N GLU A 523 -21.73 27.61 -18.94
CA GLU A 523 -21.28 27.22 -20.27
C GLU A 523 -20.11 26.25 -20.17
N ILE A 524 -20.04 25.35 -21.15
CA ILE A 524 -18.87 24.57 -21.44
C ILE A 524 -17.97 25.41 -22.33
N LEU A 525 -16.73 25.61 -21.91
CA LEU A 525 -15.68 26.13 -22.77
C LEU A 525 -14.97 24.94 -23.38
N TYR A 526 -14.88 24.90 -24.70
CA TYR A 526 -14.17 23.83 -25.40
C TYR A 526 -13.35 24.37 -26.55
N ARG A 527 -12.23 23.72 -26.87
CA ARG A 527 -11.41 24.03 -28.04
C ARG A 527 -10.66 22.81 -28.54
N PRO A 528 -10.41 22.70 -29.85
CA PRO A 528 -9.34 21.85 -30.35
C PRO A 528 -7.99 22.23 -29.74
N ALA A 529 -7.13 21.25 -29.45
CA ALA A 529 -5.84 21.47 -28.79
C ALA A 529 -4.86 22.29 -29.64
N ASP A 530 -5.07 22.33 -30.95
CA ASP A 530 -4.32 23.12 -31.93
C ASP A 530 -4.87 24.55 -32.12
N GLU A 531 -5.97 24.92 -31.45
CA GLU A 531 -6.55 26.27 -31.45
C GLU A 531 -6.33 26.95 -30.10
N SER A 532 -6.06 28.27 -30.10
CA SER A 532 -5.92 29.06 -28.87
C SER A 532 -7.25 29.61 -28.35
N GLU A 533 -8.23 29.81 -29.22
CA GLU A 533 -9.51 30.43 -28.87
C GLU A 533 -10.52 29.41 -28.33
N TRP A 534 -11.22 29.78 -27.26
CA TRP A 534 -12.28 28.96 -26.66
C TRP A 534 -13.60 29.18 -27.39
N ARG A 535 -14.25 28.07 -27.75
CA ARG A 535 -15.66 28.04 -28.16
C ARG A 535 -16.53 27.80 -26.93
N ARG A 536 -17.82 28.13 -27.03
CA ARG A 536 -18.77 28.08 -25.91
C ARG A 536 -20.00 27.26 -26.29
N ALA A 537 -20.47 26.43 -25.35
CA ALA A 537 -21.71 25.69 -25.47
C ALA A 537 -22.55 25.87 -24.19
N PRO A 538 -23.84 26.25 -24.28
CA PRO A 538 -24.66 26.52 -23.12
C PRO A 538 -24.92 25.25 -22.31
N MET A 539 -25.01 25.39 -20.99
CA MET A 539 -25.53 24.37 -20.07
C MET A 539 -26.93 24.75 -19.61
N ARG A 540 -27.79 23.75 -19.42
CA ARG A 540 -29.12 23.90 -18.85
C ARG A 540 -29.18 23.29 -17.46
N PHE A 541 -29.92 23.93 -16.57
CA PHE A 541 -30.32 23.34 -15.30
C PHE A 541 -31.15 22.07 -15.55
N VAL A 542 -30.89 21.02 -14.79
CA VAL A 542 -31.60 19.73 -14.83
C VAL A 542 -32.44 19.61 -13.57
N ASP A 543 -31.81 19.33 -12.43
CA ASP A 543 -32.42 19.22 -11.12
C ASP A 543 -31.36 19.34 -10.03
N ASN A 544 -31.72 19.70 -8.79
CA ASN A 544 -30.81 19.71 -7.62
C ASN A 544 -29.39 20.24 -7.91
N ASP A 545 -29.29 21.44 -8.47
CA ASP A 545 -28.05 22.11 -8.87
C ASP A 545 -27.20 21.39 -9.94
N ARG A 546 -27.72 20.32 -10.55
CA ARG A 546 -27.15 19.66 -11.72
C ARG A 546 -27.38 20.51 -12.96
N TRP A 547 -26.30 20.81 -13.65
CA TRP A 547 -26.31 21.42 -14.97
C TRP A 547 -25.79 20.43 -16.00
N ALA A 548 -26.36 20.45 -17.20
CA ALA A 548 -25.93 19.61 -18.30
C ALA A 548 -25.87 20.41 -19.61
N GLY A 549 -24.86 20.15 -20.42
CA GLY A 549 -24.73 20.67 -21.77
C GLY A 549 -23.98 19.67 -22.65
N SER A 550 -23.74 20.04 -23.91
CA SER A 550 -22.89 19.23 -24.78
C SER A 550 -22.22 20.07 -25.85
N PHE A 551 -21.10 19.59 -26.37
CA PHE A 551 -20.44 20.16 -27.54
C PHE A 551 -20.12 19.07 -28.55
N ALA A 552 -20.11 19.42 -29.83
CA ALA A 552 -19.88 18.50 -30.93
C ALA A 552 -18.38 18.33 -31.22
N ILE A 553 -17.99 17.12 -31.58
CA ILE A 553 -16.68 16.78 -32.10
C ILE A 553 -16.74 16.82 -33.62
N ASP A 554 -16.17 17.87 -34.23
CA ASP A 554 -16.25 18.13 -35.68
C ASP A 554 -15.06 17.57 -36.48
N ARG A 555 -13.89 17.43 -35.85
CA ARG A 555 -12.68 16.89 -36.47
C ARG A 555 -11.86 15.97 -35.55
N ASN A 556 -11.03 15.12 -36.15
CA ASN A 556 -10.13 14.20 -35.46
C ASN A 556 -8.92 14.97 -34.91
N THR A 557 -8.88 15.15 -33.60
CA THR A 557 -7.81 15.82 -32.84
C THR A 557 -8.05 15.62 -31.33
N ARG A 558 -7.24 16.24 -30.48
CA ARG A 558 -7.55 16.37 -29.05
C ARG A 558 -8.38 17.63 -28.82
N TYR A 559 -9.37 17.55 -27.94
CA TYR A 559 -10.11 18.70 -27.45
C TYR A 559 -9.79 18.90 -25.99
N MET A 560 -9.81 20.17 -25.59
CA MET A 560 -9.77 20.58 -24.19
C MET A 560 -11.12 21.18 -23.84
N PHE A 561 -11.63 20.91 -22.65
CA PHE A 561 -12.84 21.55 -22.14
C PHE A 561 -12.76 21.88 -20.65
N THR A 562 -13.52 22.87 -20.24
CA THR A 562 -13.76 23.25 -18.84
C THR A 562 -15.16 23.84 -18.73
N VAL A 563 -15.59 24.17 -17.52
CA VAL A 563 -16.92 24.72 -17.24
C VAL A 563 -16.76 26.10 -16.61
N GLU A 564 -17.53 27.07 -17.11
CA GLU A 564 -17.71 28.38 -16.47
C GLU A 564 -19.12 28.49 -15.93
N GLY A 565 -19.23 29.05 -14.72
CA GLY A 565 -20.49 29.39 -14.08
C GLY A 565 -20.43 30.82 -13.58
N TRP A 566 -21.50 31.57 -13.79
CA TRP A 566 -21.60 32.96 -13.34
C TRP A 566 -23.01 33.25 -12.82
N ARG A 567 -23.12 34.28 -12.00
CA ARG A 567 -24.43 34.85 -11.67
C ARG A 567 -24.92 35.59 -12.89
N ASP A 568 -26.18 35.34 -13.27
CA ASP A 568 -26.85 35.96 -14.41
C ASP A 568 -27.84 37.01 -13.87
N PRO A 569 -27.46 38.30 -13.84
CA PRO A 569 -28.32 39.35 -13.33
C PRO A 569 -29.58 39.52 -14.19
N PHE A 570 -29.48 39.31 -15.50
CA PHE A 570 -30.62 39.45 -16.41
C PHE A 570 -31.65 38.35 -16.19
N ALA A 571 -31.23 37.08 -16.07
CA ALA A 571 -32.13 35.98 -15.75
C ALA A 571 -32.73 36.10 -14.34
N SER A 572 -31.97 36.60 -13.38
CA SER A 572 -32.45 36.89 -12.02
C SER A 572 -33.55 37.93 -12.04
N TRP A 573 -33.29 39.05 -12.71
CA TRP A 573 -34.24 40.13 -12.93
C TRP A 573 -35.50 39.65 -13.68
N LEU A 574 -35.33 38.88 -14.77
CA LEU A 574 -36.43 38.36 -15.57
C LEU A 574 -37.33 37.41 -14.77
N HIS A 575 -36.76 36.59 -13.89
CA HIS A 575 -37.54 35.73 -12.99
C HIS A 575 -38.34 36.54 -11.98
N GLU A 576 -37.71 37.53 -11.36
CA GLU A 576 -38.31 38.39 -10.35
C GLU A 576 -39.44 39.25 -10.93
N ILE A 577 -39.22 39.87 -12.09
CA ILE A 577 -40.21 40.73 -12.77
C ILE A 577 -41.45 39.93 -13.17
N GLN A 578 -41.28 38.70 -13.65
CA GLN A 578 -42.39 37.81 -14.02
C GLN A 578 -43.21 37.38 -12.79
N ALA A 579 -42.55 37.04 -11.69
CA ALA A 579 -43.20 36.69 -10.44
C ALA A 579 -43.98 37.88 -9.86
N LYS A 580 -43.37 39.07 -9.82
CA LYS A 580 -43.99 40.33 -9.37
C LYS A 580 -45.18 40.72 -10.23
N ARG A 581 -45.06 40.60 -11.56
CA ARG A 581 -46.17 40.86 -12.50
C ARG A 581 -47.35 39.90 -12.28
N LYS A 582 -47.08 38.61 -12.07
CA LYS A 582 -48.13 37.63 -11.76
C LYS A 582 -48.83 37.93 -10.43
N ALA A 583 -48.10 38.51 -9.47
CA ALA A 583 -48.64 38.95 -8.18
C ALA A 583 -49.31 40.34 -8.23
N GLY A 584 -49.31 41.04 -9.38
CA GLY A 584 -49.92 42.36 -9.53
C GLY A 584 -49.16 43.50 -8.82
N VAL A 585 -47.86 43.32 -8.57
CA VAL A 585 -46.98 44.32 -7.94
C VAL A 585 -46.55 45.36 -8.98
N ASP A 586 -46.39 46.63 -8.57
CA ASP A 586 -45.81 47.69 -9.42
C ASP A 586 -44.32 47.38 -9.67
N VAL A 587 -43.94 47.38 -10.95
CA VAL A 587 -42.61 46.96 -11.43
C VAL A 587 -41.84 48.09 -12.14
N THR A 588 -42.19 49.34 -11.83
CA THR A 588 -41.59 50.51 -12.49
C THR A 588 -40.08 50.64 -12.19
N LEU A 589 -39.64 50.36 -10.96
CA LEU A 589 -38.23 50.45 -10.58
C LEU A 589 -37.41 49.34 -11.24
N GLU A 590 -37.90 48.11 -11.19
CA GLU A 590 -37.26 46.96 -11.79
C GLU A 590 -37.18 47.15 -13.32
N THR A 591 -38.14 47.83 -13.95
CA THR A 591 -38.03 48.16 -15.38
C THR A 591 -36.83 49.06 -15.69
N ILE A 592 -36.44 49.96 -14.77
CA ILE A 592 -35.23 50.80 -14.92
C ILE A 592 -33.97 49.92 -14.82
N GLU A 593 -33.92 49.03 -13.83
CA GLU A 593 -32.82 48.05 -13.67
C GLU A 593 -32.64 47.20 -14.93
N GLY A 594 -33.75 46.75 -15.54
CA GLY A 594 -33.73 46.00 -16.80
C GLY A 594 -33.15 46.80 -17.98
N VAL A 595 -33.37 48.12 -18.03
CA VAL A 595 -32.76 48.98 -19.05
C VAL A 595 -31.25 49.12 -18.84
N GLU A 596 -30.78 49.29 -17.60
CA GLU A 596 -29.33 49.36 -17.31
C GLU A 596 -28.60 48.06 -17.67
N ILE A 597 -29.24 46.92 -17.42
CA ILE A 597 -28.73 45.60 -17.85
C ILE A 597 -28.65 45.53 -19.38
N ALA A 598 -29.69 45.98 -20.09
CA ALA A 598 -29.70 46.01 -21.56
C ALA A 598 -28.63 46.95 -22.15
N GLU A 599 -28.40 48.12 -21.55
CA GLU A 599 -27.34 49.04 -21.97
C GLU A 599 -25.94 48.45 -21.77
N THR A 600 -25.73 47.74 -20.66
CA THR A 600 -24.48 47.01 -20.40
C THR A 600 -24.29 45.91 -21.44
N ALA A 601 -25.35 45.17 -21.76
CA ALA A 601 -25.32 44.17 -22.82
C ALA A 601 -25.01 44.78 -24.20
N ALA A 602 -25.55 45.97 -24.52
CA ALA A 602 -25.26 46.66 -25.78
C ALA A 602 -23.79 47.08 -25.89
N ARG A 603 -23.19 47.54 -24.79
CA ARG A 603 -21.74 47.83 -24.74
C ARG A 603 -20.88 46.58 -24.95
N ASN A 604 -21.29 45.45 -24.39
CA ASN A 604 -20.58 44.17 -24.58
C ASN A 604 -20.70 43.63 -26.02
N ALA A 605 -21.82 43.91 -26.68
CA ALA A 605 -22.05 43.53 -28.08
C ALA A 605 -21.39 44.49 -29.09
N ASP A 606 -20.84 45.61 -28.63
CA ASP A 606 -20.33 46.67 -29.49
C ASP A 606 -19.12 46.20 -30.33
N GLY A 607 -19.11 46.57 -31.61
CA GLY A 607 -18.13 46.05 -32.58
C GLY A 607 -18.35 44.60 -33.05
N GLY A 608 -19.32 43.88 -32.48
CA GLY A 608 -19.73 42.53 -32.91
C GLY A 608 -20.90 42.51 -33.92
N PRO A 609 -21.25 41.33 -34.47
CA PRO A 609 -22.33 41.19 -35.45
C PRO A 609 -23.73 41.54 -34.91
N ASP A 610 -23.96 41.35 -33.62
CA ASP A 610 -25.22 41.66 -32.93
C ASP A 610 -25.32 43.13 -32.48
N GLY A 611 -24.21 43.89 -32.53
CA GLY A 611 -24.13 45.27 -32.04
C GLY A 611 -25.21 46.20 -32.62
N PRO A 612 -25.43 46.26 -33.95
CA PRO A 612 -26.47 47.10 -34.54
C PRO A 612 -27.89 46.76 -34.05
N ALA A 613 -28.18 45.46 -33.86
CA ALA A 613 -29.48 45.02 -33.37
C ALA A 613 -29.68 45.37 -31.88
N MET A 614 -28.63 45.25 -31.06
CA MET A 614 -28.66 45.67 -29.66
C MET A 614 -28.87 47.17 -29.52
N TRP A 615 -28.15 47.99 -30.28
CA TRP A 615 -28.33 49.44 -30.26
C TRP A 615 -29.72 49.88 -30.73
N ALA A 616 -30.32 49.18 -31.71
CA ALA A 616 -31.71 49.43 -32.10
C ALA A 616 -32.73 49.13 -30.98
N ILE A 617 -32.46 48.16 -30.10
CA ILE A 617 -33.29 47.93 -28.90
C ILE A 617 -33.15 49.11 -27.93
N ILE A 618 -31.92 49.59 -27.69
CA ILE A 618 -31.66 50.75 -26.81
C ILE A 618 -32.37 52.00 -27.34
N ASP A 619 -32.33 52.28 -28.64
CA ASP A 619 -33.03 53.41 -29.25
C ASP A 619 -34.56 53.32 -29.05
N ARG A 620 -35.13 52.12 -29.17
CA ARG A 620 -36.56 51.89 -28.90
C ARG A 620 -36.91 52.09 -27.43
N LEU A 621 -36.06 51.62 -26.51
CA LEU A 621 -36.21 51.83 -25.07
C LEU A 621 -36.10 53.31 -24.68
N ALA A 622 -35.24 54.07 -25.36
CA ALA A 622 -35.12 55.51 -25.20
C ALA A 622 -36.36 56.26 -25.72
N ALA A 623 -36.89 55.86 -26.88
CA ALA A 623 -38.13 56.42 -27.42
C ALA A 623 -39.35 56.17 -26.53
N ALA A 624 -39.37 55.06 -25.78
CA ALA A 624 -40.44 54.70 -24.86
C ALA A 624 -40.27 55.26 -23.42
N ASN A 625 -39.40 56.26 -23.20
CA ASN A 625 -39.03 56.71 -21.84
C ASN A 625 -40.18 57.16 -20.92
N GLY A 626 -41.28 57.64 -21.49
CA GLY A 626 -42.46 58.07 -20.72
C GLY A 626 -43.47 56.97 -20.39
N ASP A 627 -43.28 55.72 -20.85
CA ASP A 627 -44.23 54.62 -20.69
C ASP A 627 -43.52 53.35 -20.18
N PRO A 628 -43.52 53.10 -18.85
CA PRO A 628 -42.93 51.90 -18.27
C PRO A 628 -43.51 50.59 -18.81
N ALA A 629 -44.80 50.56 -19.17
CA ALA A 629 -45.43 49.37 -19.71
C ALA A 629 -44.90 49.04 -21.11
N SER A 630 -44.71 50.05 -21.96
CA SER A 630 -44.08 49.89 -23.27
C SER A 630 -42.61 49.47 -23.19
N ARG A 631 -41.83 50.05 -22.26
CA ARG A 631 -40.44 49.63 -22.03
C ARG A 631 -40.33 48.18 -21.59
N LEU A 632 -41.15 47.79 -20.63
CA LEU A 632 -41.19 46.41 -20.16
C LEU A 632 -41.62 45.47 -21.28
N ALA A 633 -42.59 45.84 -22.12
CA ALA A 633 -42.97 45.05 -23.28
C ALA A 633 -41.83 44.86 -24.30
N ILE A 634 -40.98 45.88 -24.49
CA ILE A 634 -39.77 45.77 -25.35
C ILE A 634 -38.75 44.80 -24.71
N LEU A 635 -38.51 44.90 -23.40
CA LEU A 635 -37.57 44.03 -22.68
C LEU A 635 -38.04 42.56 -22.60
N LEU A 636 -39.36 42.33 -22.50
CA LEU A 636 -39.97 41.00 -22.40
C LEU A 636 -40.31 40.36 -23.76
N ASP A 637 -40.17 41.11 -24.85
CA ASP A 637 -40.30 40.55 -26.20
C ASP A 637 -39.28 39.42 -26.39
N GLU A 638 -39.73 38.27 -26.87
CA GLU A 638 -38.94 37.03 -26.89
C GLU A 638 -37.62 37.19 -27.66
N HIS A 639 -37.64 37.93 -28.77
CA HIS A 639 -36.46 38.17 -29.58
C HIS A 639 -35.47 39.11 -28.88
N ASN A 640 -35.96 40.20 -28.29
CA ASN A 640 -35.10 41.17 -27.59
C ASN A 640 -34.50 40.55 -26.32
N ALA A 641 -35.30 39.83 -25.53
CA ALA A 641 -34.85 39.17 -24.31
C ALA A 641 -33.73 38.15 -24.60
N ALA A 642 -33.85 37.36 -25.68
CA ALA A 642 -32.80 36.43 -26.09
C ALA A 642 -31.51 37.14 -26.52
N LEU A 643 -31.61 38.30 -27.17
CA LEU A 643 -30.45 39.08 -27.59
C LEU A 643 -29.74 39.75 -26.40
N ILE A 644 -30.50 40.32 -25.47
CA ILE A 644 -29.97 40.90 -24.23
C ILE A 644 -29.27 39.82 -23.39
N ALA A 645 -29.92 38.66 -23.19
CA ALA A 645 -29.35 37.55 -22.41
C ALA A 645 -27.99 37.06 -22.94
N ARG A 646 -27.79 37.07 -24.26
CA ARG A 646 -26.53 36.64 -24.90
C ARG A 646 -25.34 37.54 -24.55
N HIS A 647 -25.58 38.83 -24.35
CA HIS A 647 -24.53 39.85 -24.15
C HIS A 647 -24.54 40.45 -22.74
N ALA A 648 -25.46 40.03 -21.87
CA ALA A 648 -25.54 40.45 -20.48
C ALA A 648 -24.23 40.18 -19.71
N GLU A 649 -23.99 40.97 -18.67
CA GLU A 649 -22.77 40.86 -17.86
C GLU A 649 -22.67 39.51 -17.13
N ARG A 650 -21.47 38.93 -17.13
CA ARG A 650 -21.15 37.68 -16.42
C ARG A 650 -20.50 37.99 -15.08
N VAL A 651 -21.30 38.10 -14.02
CA VAL A 651 -20.85 38.54 -12.69
C VAL A 651 -20.32 37.37 -11.86
N ASN A 652 -19.22 37.59 -11.13
CA ASN A 652 -18.57 36.57 -10.29
C ASN A 652 -18.27 35.26 -11.04
N LEU A 653 -17.78 35.39 -12.28
CA LEU A 653 -17.44 34.23 -13.11
C LEU A 653 -16.42 33.35 -12.39
N SER A 654 -16.84 32.10 -12.15
CA SER A 654 -15.99 31.03 -11.70
C SER A 654 -15.70 30.11 -12.87
N ARG A 655 -14.47 29.60 -12.92
CA ARG A 655 -14.06 28.58 -13.87
C ARG A 655 -13.61 27.36 -13.08
N TYR A 656 -13.99 26.18 -13.56
CA TYR A 656 -13.45 24.94 -13.03
C TYR A 656 -11.93 24.93 -13.22
N ASP A 657 -11.19 24.58 -12.17
CA ASP A 657 -9.74 24.78 -12.08
C ASP A 657 -8.93 23.83 -12.97
N ARG A 658 -9.58 22.84 -13.59
CA ARG A 658 -8.96 21.86 -14.49
C ARG A 658 -9.41 22.05 -15.93
N GLU A 659 -8.47 21.84 -16.84
CA GLU A 659 -8.73 21.65 -18.27
C GLU A 659 -8.76 20.14 -18.56
N LEU A 660 -9.94 19.62 -18.90
CA LEU A 660 -10.17 18.21 -19.17
C LEU A 660 -9.93 17.92 -20.65
N THR A 661 -9.42 16.72 -20.96
CA THR A 661 -9.04 16.35 -22.33
C THR A 661 -9.99 15.29 -22.91
N VAL A 662 -10.37 15.46 -24.18
CA VAL A 662 -11.08 14.46 -24.99
C VAL A 662 -10.20 14.08 -26.18
N ILE A 663 -9.97 12.79 -26.40
CA ILE A 663 -9.37 12.27 -27.63
C ILE A 663 -10.52 11.99 -28.61
N ALA A 664 -10.58 12.75 -29.69
CA ALA A 664 -11.54 12.53 -30.77
C ALA A 664 -10.87 11.75 -31.89
N ASP A 665 -11.14 10.44 -31.98
CA ASP A 665 -10.60 9.60 -33.04
C ASP A 665 -11.54 9.52 -34.26
N ARG A 666 -11.04 9.02 -35.38
CA ARG A 666 -11.88 8.60 -36.52
C ARG A 666 -12.67 7.32 -36.21
N LEU A 667 -13.74 7.07 -36.97
CA LEU A 667 -14.65 5.94 -36.75
C LEU A 667 -13.95 4.57 -36.68
N ALA A 668 -12.89 4.34 -37.47
CA ALA A 668 -12.16 3.07 -37.48
C ALA A 668 -11.59 2.66 -36.11
N ALA A 669 -11.32 3.62 -35.21
CA ALA A 669 -10.88 3.35 -33.85
C ALA A 669 -11.96 2.62 -33.03
N ARG A 670 -13.24 2.80 -33.38
CA ARG A 670 -14.39 2.13 -32.74
C ARG A 670 -15.00 1.03 -33.59
N PHE A 671 -15.01 1.15 -34.90
CA PHE A 671 -15.63 0.18 -35.79
C PHE A 671 -14.70 -0.21 -36.93
N SER A 672 -14.15 -1.42 -36.85
CA SER A 672 -13.31 -2.01 -37.89
C SER A 672 -13.28 -3.54 -37.80
N ALA A 673 -13.10 -4.21 -38.93
CA ALA A 673 -12.82 -5.63 -39.04
C ALA A 673 -11.37 -5.86 -39.50
N TRP A 674 -10.62 -6.66 -38.75
CA TRP A 674 -9.17 -6.88 -38.94
C TRP A 674 -8.87 -8.28 -39.47
N TYR A 675 -7.95 -8.37 -40.44
CA TYR A 675 -7.42 -9.62 -40.95
C TYR A 675 -5.90 -9.61 -40.83
N GLU A 676 -5.35 -10.57 -40.09
CA GLU A 676 -3.90 -10.76 -39.95
C GLU A 676 -3.40 -11.82 -40.92
N LEU A 677 -2.38 -11.49 -41.72
CA LEU A 677 -1.69 -12.46 -42.57
C LEU A 677 -0.18 -12.26 -42.57
N PHE A 678 0.58 -13.29 -42.91
CA PHE A 678 2.03 -13.24 -43.06
C PHE A 678 2.39 -13.00 -44.53
N PRO A 679 2.98 -11.85 -44.91
CA PRO A 679 3.34 -11.57 -46.30
C PRO A 679 4.23 -12.66 -46.93
N ARG A 680 5.14 -13.25 -46.15
CA ARG A 680 6.04 -14.32 -46.59
C ARG A 680 5.35 -15.62 -47.01
N SER A 681 4.10 -15.82 -46.62
CA SER A 681 3.30 -17.01 -46.96
C SER A 681 2.37 -16.81 -48.16
N MET A 682 2.33 -15.59 -48.73
CA MET A 682 1.39 -15.28 -49.82
C MET A 682 1.87 -15.72 -51.21
N SER A 683 3.03 -16.38 -51.29
CA SER A 683 3.53 -16.98 -52.54
C SER A 683 2.67 -18.13 -53.06
N HIS A 684 1.84 -18.73 -52.19
CA HIS A 684 1.13 -19.99 -52.38
C HIS A 684 2.02 -21.21 -52.62
N ASP A 685 3.33 -21.09 -52.36
CA ASP A 685 4.30 -22.18 -52.48
C ASP A 685 5.11 -22.28 -51.17
N PRO A 686 5.06 -23.41 -50.45
CA PRO A 686 5.72 -23.55 -49.16
C PRO A 686 7.26 -23.47 -49.24
N ASN A 687 7.83 -23.57 -50.45
CA ASN A 687 9.28 -23.49 -50.68
C ASN A 687 9.73 -22.13 -51.21
N ARG A 688 8.81 -21.18 -51.41
CA ARG A 688 9.11 -19.85 -51.95
C ARG A 688 8.63 -18.79 -50.98
N HIS A 689 9.53 -17.88 -50.59
CA HIS A 689 9.16 -16.70 -49.82
C HIS A 689 8.23 -15.78 -50.62
N GLY A 690 7.15 -15.33 -50.01
CA GLY A 690 6.22 -14.35 -50.58
C GLY A 690 6.83 -12.94 -50.66
N THR A 691 6.32 -12.15 -51.59
CA THR A 691 6.69 -10.74 -51.80
C THR A 691 5.49 -9.83 -51.58
N PHE A 692 5.70 -8.51 -51.50
CA PHE A 692 4.58 -7.56 -51.48
C PHE A 692 3.71 -7.65 -52.74
N ASP A 693 4.26 -8.01 -53.90
CA ASP A 693 3.46 -8.20 -55.12
C ASP A 693 2.58 -9.47 -55.02
N ASP A 694 2.98 -10.49 -54.26
CA ASP A 694 2.12 -11.64 -53.96
C ASP A 694 0.96 -11.24 -53.04
N VAL A 695 1.22 -10.39 -52.04
CA VAL A 695 0.16 -9.81 -51.20
C VAL A 695 -0.85 -9.04 -52.05
N ILE A 696 -0.39 -8.22 -53.01
CA ILE A 696 -1.27 -7.49 -53.93
C ILE A 696 -2.23 -8.43 -54.67
N ARG A 697 -1.74 -9.59 -55.15
CA ARG A 697 -2.59 -10.59 -55.83
C ARG A 697 -3.64 -11.20 -54.89
N HIS A 698 -3.38 -11.23 -53.59
CA HIS A 698 -4.27 -11.80 -52.58
C HIS A 698 -5.30 -10.80 -52.03
N LEU A 699 -5.11 -9.48 -52.19
CA LEU A 699 -6.02 -8.45 -51.67
C LEU A 699 -7.52 -8.64 -52.06
N PRO A 700 -7.88 -9.09 -53.28
CA PRO A 700 -9.28 -9.35 -53.62
C PRO A 700 -9.95 -10.36 -52.68
N TYR A 701 -9.22 -11.38 -52.23
CA TYR A 701 -9.74 -12.41 -51.31
C TYR A 701 -10.14 -11.81 -49.95
N VAL A 702 -9.26 -10.97 -49.39
CA VAL A 702 -9.49 -10.25 -48.12
C VAL A 702 -10.64 -9.25 -48.25
N LYS A 703 -10.69 -8.53 -49.38
CA LYS A 703 -11.77 -7.58 -49.66
C LYS A 703 -13.13 -8.26 -49.77
N GLU A 704 -13.21 -9.42 -50.43
CA GLU A 704 -14.46 -10.17 -50.56
C GLU A 704 -15.02 -10.57 -49.19
N MET A 705 -14.17 -10.99 -48.25
CA MET A 705 -14.57 -11.28 -46.86
C MET A 705 -15.01 -10.04 -46.08
N GLY A 706 -14.79 -8.83 -46.60
CA GLY A 706 -15.32 -7.60 -46.05
C GLY A 706 -14.53 -7.06 -44.86
N PHE A 707 -13.22 -7.29 -44.81
CA PHE A 707 -12.34 -6.64 -43.83
C PHE A 707 -12.06 -5.18 -44.19
N ASP A 708 -11.60 -4.41 -43.21
CA ASP A 708 -11.26 -2.99 -43.30
C ASP A 708 -9.75 -2.75 -43.04
N VAL A 709 -9.14 -3.59 -42.21
CA VAL A 709 -7.73 -3.48 -41.80
C VAL A 709 -6.99 -4.77 -42.13
N LEU A 710 -5.86 -4.65 -42.83
CA LEU A 710 -4.92 -5.72 -43.11
C LEU A 710 -3.70 -5.55 -42.19
N TYR A 711 -3.55 -6.47 -41.24
CA TYR A 711 -2.49 -6.45 -40.24
C TYR A 711 -1.35 -7.38 -40.63
N PHE A 712 -0.12 -6.86 -40.63
CA PHE A 712 1.09 -7.65 -40.83
C PHE A 712 1.88 -7.77 -39.52
N PRO A 713 2.37 -8.98 -39.20
CA PRO A 713 3.52 -9.16 -38.32
C PRO A 713 4.72 -8.35 -38.82
N PRO A 714 5.82 -8.25 -38.05
CA PRO A 714 6.97 -7.44 -38.46
C PRO A 714 7.48 -7.80 -39.86
N ILE A 715 7.64 -6.78 -40.71
CA ILE A 715 8.07 -6.90 -42.11
C ILE A 715 9.57 -6.61 -42.30
N HIS A 716 10.31 -6.58 -41.20
CA HIS A 716 11.70 -6.15 -41.13
C HIS A 716 12.66 -7.33 -41.35
N PRO A 717 13.96 -7.08 -41.65
CA PRO A 717 14.96 -8.14 -41.72
C PRO A 717 15.01 -8.98 -40.43
N ILE A 718 15.23 -10.30 -40.55
CA ILE A 718 15.22 -11.24 -39.43
C ILE A 718 16.64 -11.69 -39.10
N GLY A 719 17.00 -11.71 -37.81
CA GLY A 719 18.32 -12.14 -37.32
C GLY A 719 18.65 -13.60 -37.67
N PHE A 720 19.95 -13.91 -37.79
CA PHE A 720 20.47 -15.25 -38.06
C PHE A 720 20.99 -15.92 -36.78
N LYS A 721 21.59 -15.15 -35.88
CA LYS A 721 22.13 -15.65 -34.62
C LYS A 721 21.00 -16.05 -33.67
N ASN A 722 21.10 -17.26 -33.12
CA ASN A 722 20.07 -17.90 -32.30
C ASN A 722 18.69 -18.00 -32.98
N ARG A 723 18.63 -17.92 -34.32
CA ARG A 723 17.38 -18.02 -35.07
C ARG A 723 16.65 -19.30 -34.69
N LYS A 724 15.36 -19.18 -34.41
CA LYS A 724 14.48 -20.32 -34.14
C LYS A 724 14.11 -21.05 -35.42
N GLY A 725 14.13 -22.37 -35.38
CA GLY A 725 13.67 -23.24 -36.46
C GLY A 725 12.17 -23.54 -36.38
N LYS A 726 11.68 -24.38 -37.30
CA LYS A 726 10.28 -24.82 -37.33
C LYS A 726 9.80 -25.34 -35.97
N ASN A 727 8.51 -25.15 -35.67
CA ASN A 727 7.90 -25.53 -34.39
C ASN A 727 8.61 -24.97 -33.15
N ASN A 728 9.14 -23.74 -33.24
CA ASN A 728 9.84 -23.07 -32.14
C ASN A 728 11.09 -23.86 -31.67
N SER A 729 11.77 -24.57 -32.59
CA SER A 729 13.04 -25.24 -32.32
C SER A 729 14.12 -24.21 -31.95
N LEU A 730 14.95 -24.52 -30.96
CA LEU A 730 16.09 -23.67 -30.56
C LEU A 730 17.21 -23.61 -31.60
N LYS A 731 17.22 -24.54 -32.56
CA LYS A 731 18.18 -24.58 -33.66
C LYS A 731 17.44 -24.50 -34.98
N ALA A 732 17.77 -23.49 -35.79
CA ALA A 732 17.33 -23.37 -37.18
C ALA A 732 18.19 -24.26 -38.10
N GLU A 733 17.54 -24.96 -39.02
CA GLU A 733 18.19 -25.68 -40.11
C GLU A 733 18.42 -24.77 -41.33
N PRO A 734 19.30 -25.13 -42.28
CA PRO A 734 19.46 -24.39 -43.52
C PRO A 734 18.12 -24.23 -44.26
N GLY A 735 17.70 -22.99 -44.51
CA GLY A 735 16.43 -22.66 -45.15
C GLY A 735 15.30 -22.29 -44.19
N ASP A 736 15.48 -22.43 -42.88
CA ASP A 736 14.49 -21.93 -41.90
C ASP A 736 14.44 -20.40 -41.89
N VAL A 737 13.23 -19.88 -42.01
CA VAL A 737 12.94 -18.45 -42.14
C VAL A 737 12.95 -17.69 -40.81
N GLY A 738 12.88 -18.40 -39.68
CA GLY A 738 12.92 -17.79 -38.35
C GLY A 738 11.63 -17.08 -37.94
N SER A 739 11.67 -16.54 -36.71
CA SER A 739 10.61 -15.70 -36.15
C SER A 739 10.64 -14.31 -36.76
N VAL A 740 9.50 -13.83 -37.26
CA VAL A 740 9.34 -12.44 -37.73
C VAL A 740 9.60 -11.40 -36.62
N TYR A 741 9.41 -11.79 -35.35
CA TYR A 741 9.64 -10.93 -34.19
C TYR A 741 11.13 -10.79 -33.80
N ALA A 742 12.03 -11.57 -34.41
CA ALA A 742 13.48 -11.43 -34.25
C ALA A 742 14.05 -10.35 -35.18
N ILE A 743 13.58 -9.11 -34.97
CA ILE A 743 13.82 -7.95 -35.84
C ILE A 743 15.30 -7.55 -35.81
N GLY A 744 15.90 -7.38 -36.98
CA GLY A 744 17.24 -6.84 -37.18
C GLY A 744 18.21 -7.84 -37.80
N SER A 745 18.93 -7.38 -38.81
CA SER A 745 20.12 -8.06 -39.34
C SER A 745 21.06 -7.02 -39.94
N GLU A 746 22.12 -7.45 -40.63
CA GLU A 746 22.98 -6.54 -41.40
C GLU A 746 22.22 -5.75 -42.48
N ALA A 747 21.08 -6.26 -42.94
CA ALA A 747 20.24 -5.58 -43.94
C ALA A 747 19.39 -4.42 -43.37
N GLY A 748 19.34 -4.23 -42.03
CA GLY A 748 18.63 -3.13 -41.39
C GLY A 748 17.79 -3.54 -40.18
N GLY A 749 17.11 -2.55 -39.59
CA GLY A 749 16.30 -2.66 -38.37
C GLY A 749 14.81 -2.34 -38.59
N HIS A 750 14.20 -1.64 -37.63
CA HIS A 750 12.76 -1.34 -37.58
C HIS A 750 12.25 -0.37 -38.66
N ASP A 751 13.15 0.30 -39.37
CA ASP A 751 12.88 1.20 -40.50
C ASP A 751 13.26 0.57 -41.86
N ALA A 752 13.68 -0.70 -41.86
CA ALA A 752 14.04 -1.44 -43.05
C ALA A 752 12.97 -2.50 -43.41
N ILE A 753 12.99 -2.93 -44.67
CA ILE A 753 12.14 -3.99 -45.18
C ILE A 753 12.97 -5.27 -45.34
N HIS A 754 12.38 -6.41 -45.01
CA HIS A 754 13.02 -7.70 -45.25
C HIS A 754 13.33 -7.89 -46.75
N PRO A 755 14.58 -8.17 -47.16
CA PRO A 755 14.96 -8.19 -48.57
C PRO A 755 14.10 -9.11 -49.46
N ASP A 756 13.70 -10.27 -48.94
CA ASP A 756 12.86 -11.21 -49.68
C ASP A 756 11.40 -10.74 -49.88
N LEU A 757 10.92 -9.74 -49.11
CA LEU A 757 9.61 -9.13 -49.34
C LEU A 757 9.64 -8.10 -50.47
N GLY A 758 10.81 -7.51 -50.74
CA GLY A 758 11.04 -6.43 -51.70
C GLY A 758 11.74 -5.22 -51.08
N ASP A 759 11.57 -4.05 -51.70
CA ASP A 759 12.09 -2.77 -51.23
C ASP A 759 10.96 -1.82 -50.80
N ILE A 760 11.32 -0.59 -50.42
CA ILE A 760 10.35 0.45 -50.02
C ILE A 760 9.39 0.81 -51.15
N HIS A 761 9.80 0.68 -52.42
CA HIS A 761 8.92 0.92 -53.56
C HIS A 761 7.88 -0.20 -53.70
N ALA A 762 8.26 -1.45 -53.49
CA ALA A 762 7.34 -2.58 -53.44
C ALA A 762 6.31 -2.43 -52.30
N PHE A 763 6.76 -1.99 -51.12
CA PHE A 763 5.86 -1.69 -50.01
C PHE A 763 4.86 -0.58 -50.35
N ARG A 764 5.33 0.55 -50.91
CA ARG A 764 4.45 1.66 -51.35
C ARG A 764 3.39 1.20 -52.35
N ARG A 765 3.78 0.38 -53.35
CA ARG A 765 2.82 -0.19 -54.31
C ARG A 765 1.76 -1.05 -53.62
N MET A 766 2.15 -1.86 -52.63
CA MET A 766 1.23 -2.70 -51.88
C MET A 766 0.27 -1.87 -51.03
N VAL A 767 0.75 -0.84 -50.34
CA VAL A 767 -0.10 0.10 -49.58
C VAL A 767 -1.11 0.78 -50.49
N GLU A 768 -0.68 1.25 -51.67
CA GLU A 768 -1.58 1.87 -52.65
C GLU A 768 -2.64 0.89 -53.18
N ALA A 769 -2.26 -0.35 -53.46
CA ALA A 769 -3.20 -1.39 -53.86
C ALA A 769 -4.20 -1.74 -52.74
N ALA A 770 -3.74 -1.82 -51.48
CA ALA A 770 -4.60 -2.05 -50.32
C ALA A 770 -5.63 -0.93 -50.16
N HIS A 771 -5.20 0.33 -50.23
CA HIS A 771 -6.11 1.48 -50.19
C HIS A 771 -7.10 1.49 -51.36
N ALA A 772 -6.70 1.09 -52.57
CA ALA A 772 -7.61 0.95 -53.71
C ALA A 772 -8.70 -0.12 -53.47
N HIS A 773 -8.41 -1.13 -52.65
CA HIS A 773 -9.40 -2.09 -52.15
C HIS A 773 -10.13 -1.62 -50.88
N GLY A 774 -9.85 -0.43 -50.37
CA GLY A 774 -10.43 0.09 -49.13
C GLY A 774 -9.96 -0.67 -47.89
N LEU A 775 -8.72 -1.16 -47.90
CA LEU A 775 -8.04 -1.79 -46.77
C LEU A 775 -6.96 -0.84 -46.25
N GLU A 776 -6.95 -0.60 -44.94
CA GLU A 776 -5.84 0.10 -44.27
C GLU A 776 -4.77 -0.90 -43.83
N ILE A 777 -3.50 -0.50 -43.89
CA ILE A 777 -2.40 -1.33 -43.39
C ILE A 777 -2.17 -1.04 -41.90
N ALA A 778 -2.16 -2.10 -41.10
CA ALA A 778 -1.65 -2.09 -39.74
C ALA A 778 -0.32 -2.83 -39.69
N LEU A 779 0.70 -2.20 -39.09
CA LEU A 779 2.00 -2.84 -38.88
C LEU A 779 2.17 -3.22 -37.41
N ASP A 780 2.79 -4.36 -37.18
CA ASP A 780 3.31 -4.71 -35.87
C ASP A 780 4.44 -3.73 -35.46
N PHE A 781 4.39 -3.26 -34.23
CA PHE A 781 5.46 -2.49 -33.61
C PHE A 781 5.96 -3.20 -32.35
N ALA A 782 6.93 -4.08 -32.53
CA ALA A 782 7.60 -4.82 -31.46
C ALA A 782 8.90 -4.14 -31.05
N VAL A 783 8.94 -3.58 -29.84
CA VAL A 783 10.14 -2.91 -29.30
C VAL A 783 11.11 -3.93 -28.72
N GLN A 784 11.92 -4.53 -29.58
CA GLN A 784 12.93 -5.55 -29.26
C GLN A 784 13.90 -5.74 -30.44
N CYS A 785 15.03 -6.40 -30.23
CA CYS A 785 16.06 -6.57 -31.25
C CYS A 785 16.59 -8.00 -31.29
N SER A 786 16.82 -8.55 -32.48
CA SER A 786 17.63 -9.76 -32.64
C SER A 786 19.08 -9.49 -32.24
N PRO A 787 19.90 -10.51 -31.95
CA PRO A 787 21.33 -10.35 -31.68
C PRO A 787 22.14 -9.72 -32.82
N ASP A 788 21.58 -9.67 -34.04
CA ASP A 788 22.23 -9.11 -35.24
C ASP A 788 21.72 -7.70 -35.57
N HIS A 789 20.81 -7.13 -34.76
CA HIS A 789 20.26 -5.80 -35.02
C HIS A 789 21.35 -4.72 -34.99
N PRO A 790 21.38 -3.76 -35.95
CA PRO A 790 22.41 -2.73 -36.02
C PRO A 790 22.59 -1.91 -34.72
N TRP A 791 21.49 -1.61 -34.03
CA TRP A 791 21.49 -0.92 -32.73
C TRP A 791 22.36 -1.58 -31.66
N ILE A 792 22.58 -2.89 -31.68
CA ILE A 792 23.46 -3.52 -30.67
C ILE A 792 24.90 -3.01 -30.79
N LYS A 793 25.36 -2.77 -32.03
CA LYS A 793 26.70 -2.22 -32.30
C LYS A 793 26.71 -0.69 -32.24
N GLN A 794 25.66 -0.04 -32.74
CA GLN A 794 25.58 1.41 -32.88
C GLN A 794 25.21 2.11 -31.57
N HIS A 795 24.39 1.46 -30.76
CA HIS A 795 23.81 1.99 -29.52
C HIS A 795 23.86 0.95 -28.40
N PRO A 796 25.07 0.48 -27.99
CA PRO A 796 25.19 -0.49 -26.91
C PRO A 796 24.56 0.03 -25.61
N GLU A 797 24.51 1.34 -25.39
CA GLU A 797 23.87 1.97 -24.23
C GLU A 797 22.37 1.69 -24.13
N TRP A 798 21.70 1.27 -25.22
CA TRP A 798 20.28 0.90 -25.21
C TRP A 798 20.01 -0.50 -24.66
N PHE A 799 21.04 -1.27 -24.31
CA PHE A 799 20.90 -2.66 -23.86
C PHE A 799 21.58 -2.89 -22.51
N GLU A 800 21.03 -3.83 -21.74
CA GLU A 800 21.64 -4.27 -20.49
C GLU A 800 22.60 -5.44 -20.72
N TYR A 801 23.87 -5.20 -20.40
CA TYR A 801 24.90 -6.22 -20.37
C TYR A 801 25.06 -6.78 -18.95
N ARG A 802 25.16 -8.10 -18.86
CA ARG A 802 25.55 -8.80 -17.63
C ARG A 802 27.02 -8.49 -17.30
N PRO A 803 27.46 -8.72 -16.05
CA PRO A 803 28.85 -8.49 -15.65
C PRO A 803 29.90 -9.25 -16.47
N ASP A 804 29.53 -10.35 -17.12
CA ASP A 804 30.38 -11.14 -18.01
C ASP A 804 30.40 -10.63 -19.47
N GLY A 805 29.72 -9.51 -19.76
CA GLY A 805 29.62 -8.92 -21.08
C GLY A 805 28.56 -9.56 -22.00
N THR A 806 27.78 -10.54 -21.52
CA THR A 806 26.68 -11.14 -22.29
C THR A 806 25.36 -10.41 -22.06
N MET A 807 24.41 -10.50 -23.00
CA MET A 807 23.06 -9.92 -22.81
C MET A 807 22.04 -10.99 -22.41
N LYS A 808 21.10 -10.62 -21.54
CA LYS A 808 19.93 -11.47 -21.22
C LYS A 808 18.98 -11.48 -22.42
N TYR A 809 18.68 -12.66 -22.94
CA TYR A 809 17.59 -12.82 -23.92
C TYR A 809 16.24 -12.49 -23.26
N ALA A 810 15.26 -12.08 -24.07
CA ALA A 810 13.95 -11.70 -23.55
C ALA A 810 13.17 -12.94 -23.05
N GLU A 811 12.39 -12.74 -21.98
CA GLU A 811 11.50 -13.77 -21.44
C GLU A 811 10.15 -13.14 -21.10
N ASN A 812 9.07 -13.90 -21.30
CA ASN A 812 7.75 -13.62 -20.73
C ASN A 812 7.28 -14.92 -20.05
N PRO A 813 7.68 -15.16 -18.78
CA PRO A 813 7.57 -16.48 -18.16
C PRO A 813 6.17 -17.10 -18.28
N PRO A 814 6.06 -18.37 -18.73
CA PRO A 814 7.15 -19.33 -18.94
C PRO A 814 7.82 -19.29 -20.33
N LYS A 815 7.43 -18.38 -21.24
CA LYS A 815 8.00 -18.29 -22.60
C LYS A 815 9.40 -17.67 -22.58
N LYS A 816 10.33 -18.30 -23.30
CA LYS A 816 11.71 -17.81 -23.52
C LYS A 816 11.92 -17.48 -25.00
N TYR A 817 12.62 -16.38 -25.25
CA TYR A 817 12.89 -15.85 -26.58
C TYR A 817 14.39 -15.63 -26.77
N GLU A 818 15.11 -16.73 -26.99
CA GLU A 818 16.57 -16.78 -27.15
C GLU A 818 17.10 -16.03 -28.38
N ASP A 819 16.20 -15.72 -29.31
CA ASP A 819 16.41 -15.02 -30.57
C ASP A 819 16.24 -13.49 -30.48
N ILE A 820 15.94 -12.93 -29.29
CA ILE A 820 15.74 -11.49 -29.09
C ILE A 820 16.28 -10.95 -27.76
N TYR A 821 16.60 -9.66 -27.75
CA TYR A 821 16.99 -8.84 -26.62
C TYR A 821 16.01 -7.68 -26.42
N ASN A 822 15.74 -7.36 -25.16
CA ASN A 822 14.97 -6.17 -24.78
C ASN A 822 15.88 -4.94 -24.72
N VAL A 823 15.31 -3.79 -25.06
CA VAL A 823 15.96 -2.48 -24.85
C VAL A 823 15.70 -1.96 -23.44
N HIS A 824 16.64 -1.17 -22.92
CA HIS A 824 16.56 -0.49 -21.64
C HIS A 824 16.08 0.95 -21.84
N PHE A 825 15.01 1.35 -21.15
CA PHE A 825 14.31 2.62 -21.41
C PHE A 825 14.79 3.83 -20.62
N TYR A 826 15.65 3.62 -19.62
CA TYR A 826 16.09 4.63 -18.67
C TYR A 826 17.61 4.74 -18.63
N GLY A 827 18.17 5.53 -17.71
CA GLY A 827 19.61 5.74 -17.62
C GLY A 827 20.17 6.39 -18.88
N ALA A 828 21.23 5.81 -19.44
CA ALA A 828 21.91 6.34 -20.62
C ALA A 828 21.07 6.32 -21.91
N SER A 829 20.00 5.51 -21.97
CA SER A 829 19.12 5.43 -23.14
C SER A 829 18.12 6.58 -23.25
N LEU A 830 17.85 7.31 -22.16
CA LEU A 830 16.89 8.41 -22.14
C LEU A 830 17.63 9.74 -22.42
N PRO A 831 17.20 10.56 -23.41
CA PRO A 831 16.01 10.42 -24.25
C PRO A 831 16.21 9.76 -25.61
N SER A 832 17.44 9.36 -25.98
CA SER A 832 17.79 8.96 -27.35
C SER A 832 16.97 7.79 -27.91
N LEU A 833 16.76 6.73 -27.11
CA LEU A 833 15.93 5.59 -27.51
C LEU A 833 14.47 5.99 -27.73
N TRP A 834 13.93 6.88 -26.89
CA TRP A 834 12.54 7.33 -27.00
C TRP A 834 12.32 8.08 -28.32
N TYR A 835 13.25 8.97 -28.69
CA TYR A 835 13.22 9.65 -29.98
C TYR A 835 13.36 8.68 -31.15
N ALA A 836 14.30 7.72 -31.09
CA ALA A 836 14.48 6.74 -32.15
C ALA A 836 13.20 5.92 -32.41
N LEU A 837 12.54 5.44 -31.35
CA LEU A 837 11.29 4.68 -31.47
C LEU A 837 10.13 5.53 -31.99
N ARG A 838 10.01 6.79 -31.56
CA ARG A 838 9.02 7.74 -32.13
C ARG A 838 9.28 7.95 -33.62
N ASP A 839 10.53 8.16 -34.01
CA ASP A 839 10.90 8.50 -35.38
C ASP A 839 10.68 7.31 -36.34
N VAL A 840 10.81 6.07 -35.86
CA VAL A 840 10.39 4.85 -36.60
C VAL A 840 8.88 4.88 -36.88
N VAL A 841 8.04 5.19 -35.88
CA VAL A 841 6.58 5.28 -36.07
C VAL A 841 6.24 6.41 -37.05
N LEU A 842 6.86 7.58 -36.90
CA LEU A 842 6.67 8.72 -37.81
C LEU A 842 7.16 8.41 -39.23
N PHE A 843 8.21 7.60 -39.39
CA PHE A 843 8.66 7.11 -40.70
C PHE A 843 7.57 6.29 -41.39
N TRP A 844 7.00 5.30 -40.72
CA TRP A 844 5.91 4.50 -41.29
C TRP A 844 4.62 5.32 -41.51
N CYS A 845 4.36 6.34 -40.69
CA CYS A 845 3.32 7.32 -40.97
C CYS A 845 3.58 8.09 -42.29
N ARG A 846 4.81 8.49 -42.60
CA ARG A 846 5.11 9.09 -43.91
C ARG A 846 4.85 8.11 -45.07
N GLU A 847 5.04 6.81 -44.83
CA GLU A 847 4.71 5.72 -45.77
C GLU A 847 3.23 5.31 -45.77
N LYS A 848 2.34 6.19 -45.29
CA LYS A 848 0.87 6.03 -45.26
C LYS A 848 0.34 4.88 -44.38
N VAL A 849 1.15 4.34 -43.47
CA VAL A 849 0.67 3.46 -42.39
C VAL A 849 0.04 4.32 -41.30
N ARG A 850 -1.19 4.02 -40.88
CA ARG A 850 -1.91 4.79 -39.85
C ARG A 850 -2.32 3.95 -38.65
N ILE A 851 -1.98 2.66 -38.65
CA ILE A 851 -2.40 1.75 -37.59
C ILE A 851 -1.18 0.96 -37.14
N PHE A 852 -0.96 0.91 -35.84
CA PHE A 852 0.14 0.18 -35.23
C PHE A 852 -0.41 -0.79 -34.19
N ARG A 853 -0.24 -2.09 -34.41
CA ARG A 853 -0.45 -3.12 -33.39
C ARG A 853 0.83 -3.18 -32.58
N VAL A 854 0.78 -2.71 -31.35
CA VAL A 854 1.97 -2.65 -30.49
C VAL A 854 2.08 -3.95 -29.70
N ASP A 855 3.20 -4.65 -29.89
CA ASP A 855 3.49 -5.93 -29.25
C ASP A 855 3.85 -5.76 -27.77
N ASN A 856 3.20 -6.53 -26.91
CA ASN A 856 3.48 -6.62 -25.48
C ASN A 856 3.79 -5.27 -24.78
N PRO A 857 2.99 -4.19 -24.95
CA PRO A 857 3.32 -2.86 -24.45
C PRO A 857 3.39 -2.82 -22.93
N HIS A 858 2.75 -3.77 -22.24
CA HIS A 858 2.78 -3.94 -20.79
C HIS A 858 4.16 -4.32 -20.23
N THR A 859 5.10 -4.73 -21.09
CA THR A 859 6.50 -5.00 -20.71
C THR A 859 7.39 -3.75 -20.83
N LYS A 860 6.85 -2.65 -21.37
CA LYS A 860 7.55 -1.38 -21.61
C LYS A 860 6.93 -0.28 -20.72
N PRO A 861 7.66 0.82 -20.41
CA PRO A 861 7.17 1.80 -19.45
C PRO A 861 5.92 2.58 -19.90
N LEU A 862 4.94 2.76 -19.00
CA LEU A 862 3.75 3.58 -19.28
C LEU A 862 4.05 5.04 -19.64
N PRO A 863 5.02 5.74 -18.99
CA PRO A 863 5.35 7.12 -19.37
C PRO A 863 5.85 7.25 -20.80
N PHE A 864 6.60 6.25 -21.29
CA PHE A 864 7.07 6.20 -22.68
C PHE A 864 5.90 6.15 -23.65
N TRP A 865 4.96 5.22 -23.45
CA TRP A 865 3.79 5.11 -24.32
C TRP A 865 2.91 6.35 -24.30
N LYS A 866 2.68 6.93 -23.12
CA LYS A 866 1.91 8.16 -22.97
C LYS A 866 2.52 9.30 -23.81
N TRP A 867 3.84 9.44 -23.74
CA TRP A 867 4.58 10.45 -24.49
C TRP A 867 4.58 10.16 -26.01
N LEU A 868 4.94 8.94 -26.42
CA LEU A 868 5.06 8.57 -27.83
C LEU A 868 3.72 8.71 -28.57
N ILE A 869 2.61 8.24 -27.99
CA ILE A 869 1.29 8.32 -28.61
C ILE A 869 0.86 9.79 -28.74
N ALA A 870 1.13 10.63 -27.73
CA ALA A 870 0.82 12.05 -27.79
C ALA A 870 1.59 12.77 -28.91
N GLU A 871 2.90 12.51 -29.03
CA GLU A 871 3.75 13.08 -30.09
C GLU A 871 3.29 12.64 -31.49
N VAL A 872 2.99 11.35 -31.66
CA VAL A 872 2.54 10.83 -32.96
C VAL A 872 1.16 11.37 -33.31
N ASN A 873 0.21 11.43 -32.37
CA ASN A 873 -1.12 11.98 -32.64
C ASN A 873 -1.12 13.51 -32.82
N ALA A 874 -0.12 14.23 -32.33
CA ALA A 874 0.04 15.65 -32.64
C ALA A 874 0.43 15.87 -34.12
N ALA A 875 1.26 14.99 -34.69
CA ALA A 875 1.66 15.05 -36.09
C ALA A 875 0.66 14.35 -37.04
N TYR A 876 0.06 13.25 -36.61
CA TYR A 876 -0.86 12.38 -37.34
C TYR A 876 -2.03 11.99 -36.42
N PRO A 877 -3.04 12.85 -36.25
CA PRO A 877 -4.17 12.59 -35.34
C PRO A 877 -5.02 11.39 -35.78
N ASP A 878 -4.91 10.97 -37.04
CA ASP A 878 -5.55 9.78 -37.59
C ASP A 878 -4.86 8.45 -37.26
N ALA A 879 -3.69 8.49 -36.60
CA ALA A 879 -2.96 7.29 -36.18
C ALA A 879 -3.64 6.55 -35.01
N ILE A 880 -3.81 5.23 -35.16
CA ILE A 880 -4.45 4.34 -34.18
C ILE A 880 -3.41 3.37 -33.61
N PHE A 881 -3.34 3.27 -32.28
CA PHE A 881 -2.54 2.29 -31.59
C PHE A 881 -3.42 1.22 -30.94
N LEU A 882 -3.13 -0.04 -31.26
CA LEU A 882 -3.75 -1.23 -30.65
C LEU A 882 -2.77 -1.85 -29.65
N ALA A 883 -3.15 -1.90 -28.37
CA ALA A 883 -2.32 -2.53 -27.33
C ALA A 883 -2.55 -4.05 -27.28
N GLU A 884 -1.54 -4.85 -27.63
CA GLU A 884 -1.55 -6.29 -27.36
C GLU A 884 -1.09 -6.61 -25.94
N ALA A 885 -1.99 -6.44 -24.97
CA ALA A 885 -1.66 -6.59 -23.56
C ALA A 885 -2.49 -7.69 -22.90
N PHE A 886 -2.05 -8.94 -23.01
CA PHE A 886 -2.60 -10.06 -22.24
C PHE A 886 -1.93 -10.14 -20.85
N THR A 887 -2.29 -9.19 -19.99
CA THR A 887 -1.72 -9.04 -18.64
C THR A 887 -2.83 -8.84 -17.60
N ARG A 888 -2.54 -8.43 -16.36
CA ARG A 888 -3.57 -8.18 -15.34
C ARG A 888 -4.47 -6.97 -15.70
N PRO A 889 -5.74 -6.92 -15.26
CA PRO A 889 -6.71 -5.92 -15.72
C PRO A 889 -6.27 -4.47 -15.48
N LYS A 890 -5.65 -4.16 -14.34
CA LYS A 890 -5.20 -2.79 -14.02
C LYS A 890 -4.20 -2.25 -15.03
N MET A 891 -3.28 -3.08 -15.53
CA MET A 891 -2.30 -2.68 -16.54
C MET A 891 -2.96 -2.48 -17.91
N MET A 892 -3.88 -3.35 -18.30
CA MET A 892 -4.67 -3.19 -19.54
C MET A 892 -5.46 -1.88 -19.53
N LYS A 893 -6.15 -1.58 -18.42
CA LYS A 893 -6.88 -0.32 -18.23
C LYS A 893 -5.93 0.88 -18.28
N ALA A 894 -4.78 0.81 -17.61
CA ALA A 894 -3.79 1.89 -17.63
C ALA A 894 -3.27 2.22 -19.04
N LEU A 895 -2.97 1.21 -19.87
CA LEU A 895 -2.56 1.40 -21.26
C LEU A 895 -3.65 2.12 -22.08
N ALA A 896 -4.90 1.70 -21.95
CA ALA A 896 -6.01 2.40 -22.61
C ALA A 896 -6.13 3.85 -22.13
N LYS A 897 -6.05 4.11 -20.83
CA LYS A 897 -6.15 5.46 -20.23
C LYS A 897 -5.06 6.42 -20.71
N ILE A 898 -3.83 5.95 -20.91
CA ILE A 898 -2.72 6.83 -21.30
C ILE A 898 -2.72 7.25 -22.79
N GLY A 899 -3.47 6.55 -23.65
CA GLY A 899 -3.62 6.97 -25.05
C GLY A 899 -3.97 5.88 -26.06
N PHE A 900 -3.77 4.60 -25.77
CA PHE A 900 -4.02 3.53 -26.76
C PHE A 900 -5.47 3.51 -27.24
N GLN A 901 -5.71 3.73 -28.53
CA GLN A 901 -7.05 3.85 -29.12
C GLN A 901 -7.86 2.56 -29.01
N GLN A 902 -7.20 1.40 -29.12
CA GLN A 902 -7.78 0.08 -29.01
C GLN A 902 -6.94 -0.83 -28.10
N SER A 903 -7.58 -1.87 -27.56
CA SER A 903 -6.91 -2.87 -26.72
C SER A 903 -7.37 -4.28 -27.07
N TYR A 904 -6.44 -5.23 -27.14
CA TYR A 904 -6.77 -6.64 -27.04
C TYR A 904 -7.46 -6.94 -25.69
N THR A 905 -8.13 -8.08 -25.60
CA THR A 905 -9.03 -8.42 -24.51
C THR A 905 -8.89 -9.87 -24.08
N TYR A 906 -9.57 -10.26 -23.00
CA TYR A 906 -9.62 -11.66 -22.58
C TYR A 906 -10.63 -12.51 -23.34
N PHE A 907 -11.14 -12.03 -24.48
CA PHE A 907 -12.24 -12.67 -25.20
C PHE A 907 -11.99 -14.17 -25.47
N THR A 908 -10.78 -14.55 -25.89
CA THR A 908 -10.39 -15.95 -26.17
C THR A 908 -10.51 -16.89 -24.96
N TRP A 909 -10.44 -16.35 -23.74
CA TRP A 909 -10.62 -17.09 -22.48
C TRP A 909 -11.97 -16.80 -21.79
N ARG A 910 -12.95 -16.29 -22.54
CA ARG A 910 -14.36 -16.15 -22.10
C ARG A 910 -15.24 -16.95 -23.06
N ASN A 911 -15.71 -18.09 -22.60
CA ASN A 911 -16.31 -19.12 -23.45
C ASN A 911 -17.71 -19.55 -22.99
N THR A 912 -17.97 -19.50 -21.69
CA THR A 912 -19.30 -19.78 -21.14
C THR A 912 -20.20 -18.55 -21.21
N LYS A 913 -21.51 -18.76 -21.09
CA LYS A 913 -22.51 -17.69 -21.04
C LYS A 913 -22.23 -16.69 -19.92
N ALA A 914 -21.93 -17.18 -18.72
CA ALA A 914 -21.65 -16.35 -17.55
C ALA A 914 -20.40 -15.49 -17.76
N GLU A 915 -19.31 -16.10 -18.23
CA GLU A 915 -18.05 -15.41 -18.54
C GLU A 915 -18.22 -14.29 -19.57
N LEU A 916 -19.00 -14.54 -20.63
CA LEU A 916 -19.25 -13.57 -21.70
C LEU A 916 -20.11 -12.40 -21.19
N ILE A 917 -21.15 -12.68 -20.40
CA ILE A 917 -22.03 -11.65 -19.81
C ILE A 917 -21.23 -10.77 -18.84
N GLU A 918 -20.49 -11.40 -17.91
CA GLU A 918 -19.67 -10.68 -16.93
C GLU A 918 -18.68 -9.76 -17.62
N TYR A 919 -17.94 -10.28 -18.61
CA TYR A 919 -16.89 -9.50 -19.27
C TYR A 919 -17.45 -8.36 -20.13
N MET A 920 -18.54 -8.60 -20.84
CA MET A 920 -19.18 -7.52 -21.60
C MET A 920 -19.85 -6.48 -20.70
N THR A 921 -20.38 -6.87 -19.55
CA THR A 921 -20.89 -5.93 -18.55
C THR A 921 -19.75 -5.03 -18.05
N GLU A 922 -18.59 -5.62 -17.71
CA GLU A 922 -17.39 -4.83 -17.36
C GLU A 922 -17.04 -3.81 -18.45
N LEU A 923 -16.98 -4.24 -19.72
CA LEU A 923 -16.58 -3.38 -20.82
C LEU A 923 -17.61 -2.30 -21.14
N ALA A 924 -18.90 -2.63 -21.17
CA ALA A 924 -19.96 -1.80 -21.75
C ALA A 924 -20.78 -0.98 -20.74
N THR A 925 -20.68 -1.24 -19.44
CA THR A 925 -21.52 -0.56 -18.42
C THR A 925 -20.74 0.12 -17.30
N THR A 926 -19.41 0.02 -17.28
CA THR A 926 -18.56 0.70 -16.29
C THR A 926 -17.91 1.96 -16.87
N ASP A 927 -17.07 2.65 -16.10
CA ASP A 927 -16.27 3.79 -16.58
C ASP A 927 -15.36 3.44 -17.77
N MET A 928 -15.12 2.15 -18.04
CA MET A 928 -14.37 1.68 -19.21
C MET A 928 -14.93 2.17 -20.55
N VAL A 929 -16.23 2.45 -20.64
CA VAL A 929 -16.86 2.99 -21.87
C VAL A 929 -16.25 4.32 -22.31
N GLU A 930 -15.66 5.07 -21.38
CA GLU A 930 -15.09 6.39 -21.63
C GLU A 930 -13.68 6.34 -22.23
N TYR A 931 -12.95 5.23 -22.07
CA TYR A 931 -11.53 5.18 -22.45
C TYR A 931 -11.06 3.85 -23.08
N TYR A 932 -11.83 2.77 -23.01
CA TYR A 932 -11.41 1.44 -23.46
C TYR A 932 -12.21 1.02 -24.70
N ARG A 933 -11.53 0.69 -25.81
CA ARG A 933 -12.18 0.14 -27.01
C ARG A 933 -11.70 -1.29 -27.25
N PRO A 934 -12.56 -2.30 -27.04
CA PRO A 934 -12.15 -3.71 -27.11
C PRO A 934 -11.97 -4.16 -28.56
N ASN A 935 -10.78 -4.69 -28.90
CA ASN A 935 -10.55 -5.40 -30.16
C ASN A 935 -10.62 -6.91 -29.90
N PHE A 936 -11.69 -7.56 -30.39
CA PHE A 936 -11.93 -8.99 -30.19
C PHE A 936 -11.31 -9.80 -31.33
N PHE A 937 -10.03 -10.11 -31.22
CA PHE A 937 -9.44 -11.15 -32.06
C PHE A 937 -9.97 -12.53 -31.64
N ALA A 938 -10.51 -13.31 -32.59
CA ALA A 938 -11.03 -14.65 -32.32
C ALA A 938 -9.91 -15.69 -32.17
N ASN A 939 -8.76 -15.46 -32.81
CA ASN A 939 -7.50 -16.18 -32.69
C ASN A 939 -6.34 -15.22 -32.99
N THR A 940 -5.12 -15.59 -32.63
CA THR A 940 -3.88 -14.90 -33.04
C THR A 940 -2.80 -15.95 -33.34
N PRO A 941 -1.66 -15.61 -33.96
CA PRO A 941 -0.58 -16.57 -34.20
C PRO A 941 -0.03 -17.23 -32.92
N ASP A 942 -0.21 -16.57 -31.77
CA ASP A 942 0.20 -17.04 -30.43
C ASP A 942 -0.93 -17.72 -29.64
N ILE A 943 -2.18 -17.54 -30.06
CA ILE A 943 -3.36 -18.02 -29.35
C ILE A 943 -4.25 -18.77 -30.34
N ASN A 944 -4.13 -20.10 -30.31
CA ASN A 944 -5.08 -21.10 -30.79
C ASN A 944 -5.99 -21.50 -29.62
N PRO A 945 -7.15 -20.83 -29.41
CA PRO A 945 -7.98 -21.02 -28.23
C PRO A 945 -8.44 -22.46 -28.07
N ILE A 946 -8.39 -23.01 -26.85
CA ILE A 946 -8.78 -24.40 -26.54
C ILE A 946 -10.13 -24.81 -27.15
N PRO A 947 -11.20 -23.98 -27.09
CA PRO A 947 -12.49 -24.34 -27.70
C PRO A 947 -12.43 -24.58 -29.22
N LEU A 948 -11.50 -23.94 -29.94
CA LEU A 948 -11.36 -24.10 -31.39
C LEU A 948 -10.64 -25.39 -31.78
N GLN A 949 -9.78 -25.92 -30.89
CA GLN A 949 -8.92 -27.07 -31.18
C GLN A 949 -9.69 -28.37 -31.47
N THR A 950 -10.92 -28.50 -30.94
CA THR A 950 -11.70 -29.76 -31.02
C THR A 950 -13.15 -29.58 -31.47
N SER A 951 -13.54 -28.38 -31.89
CA SER A 951 -14.93 -28.05 -32.24
C SER A 951 -15.25 -28.17 -33.73
N GLY A 952 -14.23 -28.23 -34.60
CA GLY A 952 -14.43 -28.17 -36.04
C GLY A 952 -15.08 -26.84 -36.50
N PRO A 953 -15.53 -26.75 -37.76
CA PRO A 953 -16.09 -25.52 -38.32
C PRO A 953 -17.19 -24.84 -37.46
N PRO A 954 -18.11 -25.54 -36.77
CA PRO A 954 -19.10 -24.92 -35.91
C PRO A 954 -18.52 -24.02 -34.82
N GLY A 955 -17.42 -24.42 -34.17
CA GLY A 955 -16.79 -23.61 -33.13
C GLY A 955 -16.23 -22.29 -33.68
N PHE A 956 -15.65 -22.31 -34.87
CA PHE A 956 -15.15 -21.11 -35.55
C PHE A 956 -16.30 -20.18 -35.95
N VAL A 957 -17.44 -20.72 -36.40
CA VAL A 957 -18.66 -19.94 -36.66
C VAL A 957 -19.16 -19.25 -35.39
N ILE A 958 -19.24 -19.98 -34.27
CA ILE A 958 -19.69 -19.46 -32.97
C ILE A 958 -18.77 -18.33 -32.50
N ARG A 959 -17.46 -18.59 -32.43
CA ARG A 959 -16.48 -17.63 -31.92
C ARG A 959 -16.31 -16.41 -32.83
N GLY A 960 -16.30 -16.61 -34.14
CA GLY A 960 -16.26 -15.53 -35.12
C GLY A 960 -17.50 -14.62 -35.01
N THR A 961 -18.68 -15.22 -34.85
CA THR A 961 -19.93 -14.45 -34.65
C THR A 961 -19.87 -13.65 -33.35
N LEU A 962 -19.55 -14.28 -32.22
CA LEU A 962 -19.44 -13.59 -30.93
C LEU A 962 -18.45 -12.43 -30.96
N ALA A 963 -17.27 -12.62 -31.56
CA ALA A 963 -16.27 -11.57 -31.70
C ALA A 963 -16.83 -10.36 -32.47
N ALA A 964 -17.49 -10.65 -33.59
CA ALA A 964 -18.00 -9.68 -34.55
C ALA A 964 -19.31 -8.99 -34.14
N THR A 965 -20.09 -9.54 -33.20
CA THR A 965 -21.37 -8.92 -32.79
C THR A 965 -21.34 -8.38 -31.37
N LEU A 966 -20.52 -8.93 -30.47
CA LEU A 966 -20.33 -8.35 -29.13
C LEU A 966 -19.50 -7.07 -29.21
N SER A 967 -18.35 -7.11 -29.90
CA SER A 967 -17.51 -5.92 -30.10
C SER A 967 -17.74 -5.23 -31.44
N SER A 968 -17.60 -3.91 -31.44
CA SER A 968 -17.56 -3.09 -32.66
C SER A 968 -16.20 -3.18 -33.38
N VAL A 969 -15.13 -3.64 -32.72
CA VAL A 969 -13.85 -3.98 -33.36
C VAL A 969 -13.52 -5.46 -33.14
N TYR A 970 -13.23 -6.18 -34.21
CA TYR A 970 -12.85 -7.59 -34.11
C TYR A 970 -11.81 -7.96 -35.17
N GLY A 971 -11.12 -9.07 -34.97
CA GLY A 971 -10.12 -9.57 -35.91
C GLY A 971 -10.04 -11.09 -35.97
N ILE A 972 -9.43 -11.59 -37.04
CA ILE A 972 -9.03 -12.98 -37.19
C ILE A 972 -7.63 -13.07 -37.81
N TYR A 973 -6.92 -14.14 -37.48
CA TYR A 973 -5.65 -14.51 -38.11
C TYR A 973 -5.88 -15.58 -39.19
N ASN A 974 -5.25 -15.39 -40.34
CA ASN A 974 -5.26 -16.27 -41.51
C ASN A 974 -5.18 -17.76 -41.11
N GLY A 975 -6.10 -18.54 -41.65
CA GLY A 975 -6.32 -19.95 -41.29
C GLY A 975 -7.57 -20.15 -40.41
N PHE A 976 -8.05 -19.10 -39.74
CA PHE A 976 -9.32 -19.14 -38.99
C PHE A 976 -10.50 -19.47 -39.90
N GLU A 977 -10.55 -18.86 -41.10
CA GLU A 977 -11.59 -19.11 -42.08
C GLU A 977 -11.56 -20.53 -42.63
N LEU A 978 -10.43 -21.21 -42.52
CA LEU A 978 -10.27 -22.62 -42.90
C LEU A 978 -10.62 -23.57 -41.75
N ALA A 979 -10.99 -23.05 -40.58
CA ALA A 979 -11.12 -23.79 -39.33
C ALA A 979 -9.83 -24.52 -38.92
N GLU A 980 -8.68 -23.90 -39.18
CA GLU A 980 -7.39 -24.41 -38.72
C GLU A 980 -7.29 -24.26 -37.20
N GLY A 981 -7.23 -25.40 -36.50
CA GLY A 981 -7.21 -25.45 -35.04
C GLY A 981 -6.23 -26.46 -34.47
N THR A 982 -5.40 -27.11 -35.30
CA THR A 982 -4.49 -28.17 -34.83
C THR A 982 -3.43 -27.58 -33.88
N PRO A 983 -3.43 -27.98 -32.59
CA PRO A 983 -2.51 -27.42 -31.61
C PRO A 983 -1.23 -28.26 -31.52
N ILE A 984 -0.18 -27.66 -30.96
CA ILE A 984 0.83 -28.46 -30.24
C ILE A 984 0.12 -29.09 -29.04
N PRO A 985 0.15 -30.42 -28.85
CA PRO A 985 -0.61 -31.08 -27.80
C PRO A 985 -0.45 -30.43 -26.42
N GLY A 986 -1.58 -30.07 -25.79
CA GLY A 986 -1.62 -29.44 -24.46
C GLY A 986 -1.23 -27.96 -24.42
N LYS A 987 -1.08 -27.29 -25.57
CA LYS A 987 -0.73 -25.86 -25.67
C LYS A 987 -1.76 -25.10 -26.50
N GLU A 988 -1.78 -23.78 -26.32
CA GLU A 988 -2.54 -22.85 -27.17
C GLU A 988 -1.73 -22.37 -28.39
N GLU A 989 -0.61 -23.03 -28.73
CA GLU A 989 0.19 -22.71 -29.92
C GLU A 989 -0.23 -23.60 -31.09
N TYR A 990 -0.26 -23.05 -32.30
CA TYR A 990 -0.51 -23.81 -33.53
C TYR A 990 0.61 -24.82 -33.82
N LEU A 991 0.24 -26.03 -34.26
CA LEU A 991 1.19 -26.99 -34.82
C LEU A 991 1.73 -26.44 -36.15
N ASN A 992 3.05 -26.53 -36.35
CA ASN A 992 3.77 -25.94 -37.48
C ASN A 992 3.39 -24.45 -37.67
N SER A 993 3.55 -23.66 -36.60
CA SER A 993 3.14 -22.25 -36.58
C SER A 993 3.82 -21.44 -37.70
N GLU A 994 3.03 -20.65 -38.42
CA GLU A 994 3.47 -19.71 -39.47
C GLU A 994 4.48 -18.67 -38.96
N LYS A 995 4.59 -18.50 -37.64
CA LYS A 995 5.66 -17.70 -37.01
C LYS A 995 7.07 -18.22 -37.32
N TYR A 996 7.25 -19.51 -37.56
CA TYR A 996 8.57 -20.13 -37.75
C TYR A 996 8.75 -20.81 -39.11
N GLU A 997 7.72 -20.83 -39.96
CA GLU A 997 7.80 -21.41 -41.31
C GLU A 997 6.91 -20.67 -42.31
N ILE A 998 7.19 -20.85 -43.61
CA ILE A 998 6.31 -20.43 -44.70
C ILE A 998 5.18 -21.46 -44.82
N ARG A 999 3.94 -20.98 -44.91
CA ARG A 999 2.76 -21.81 -45.16
C ARG A 999 2.18 -21.52 -46.54
N ALA A 1000 1.73 -22.56 -47.23
CA ALA A 1000 0.86 -22.43 -48.39
C ALA A 1000 -0.52 -22.95 -48.02
N TRP A 1001 -1.53 -22.10 -48.21
CA TRP A 1001 -2.90 -22.36 -47.78
C TRP A 1001 -3.77 -22.78 -48.96
N ASP A 1002 -4.57 -23.84 -48.76
CA ASP A 1002 -5.68 -24.19 -49.65
C ASP A 1002 -6.92 -23.42 -49.22
N PHE A 1003 -7.14 -22.25 -49.82
CA PHE A 1003 -8.23 -21.35 -49.45
C PHE A 1003 -9.62 -21.88 -49.84
N ASP A 1004 -9.68 -22.87 -50.73
CA ASP A 1004 -10.92 -23.51 -51.19
C ASP A 1004 -11.18 -24.85 -50.47
N ARG A 1005 -10.38 -25.17 -49.43
CA ARG A 1005 -10.51 -26.39 -48.63
C ARG A 1005 -11.97 -26.61 -48.19
N PRO A 1006 -12.56 -27.81 -48.42
CA PRO A 1006 -13.90 -28.12 -47.97
C PRO A 1006 -14.07 -27.91 -46.46
N GLY A 1007 -15.18 -27.29 -46.06
CA GLY A 1007 -15.46 -26.98 -44.65
C GLY A 1007 -14.94 -25.61 -44.17
N ASN A 1008 -14.37 -24.79 -45.06
CA ASN A 1008 -14.08 -23.39 -44.75
C ASN A 1008 -15.37 -22.61 -44.45
N ILE A 1009 -15.24 -21.54 -43.68
CA ILE A 1009 -16.33 -20.67 -43.20
C ILE A 1009 -16.29 -19.27 -43.83
N ARG A 1010 -15.60 -19.12 -44.97
CA ARG A 1010 -15.41 -17.85 -45.68
C ARG A 1010 -16.73 -17.13 -45.97
N ALA A 1011 -17.73 -17.88 -46.44
CA ALA A 1011 -19.06 -17.34 -46.74
C ALA A 1011 -19.76 -16.77 -45.50
N HIS A 1012 -19.59 -17.41 -44.33
CA HIS A 1012 -20.14 -16.94 -43.07
C HIS A 1012 -19.47 -15.63 -42.62
N ILE A 1013 -18.13 -15.56 -42.68
CA ILE A 1013 -17.36 -14.35 -42.34
C ILE A 1013 -17.75 -13.19 -43.26
N THR A 1014 -17.85 -13.46 -44.56
CA THR A 1014 -18.30 -12.47 -45.56
C THR A 1014 -19.68 -11.91 -45.20
N LYS A 1015 -20.64 -12.80 -44.91
CA LYS A 1015 -22.00 -12.41 -44.53
C LYS A 1015 -22.02 -11.63 -43.22
N LEU A 1016 -21.22 -12.02 -42.24
CA LEU A 1016 -21.10 -11.36 -40.94
C LEU A 1016 -20.58 -9.92 -41.07
N ASN A 1017 -19.56 -9.69 -41.90
CA ASN A 1017 -19.06 -8.34 -42.17
C ASN A 1017 -20.06 -7.48 -42.96
N GLN A 1018 -20.82 -8.07 -43.88
CA GLN A 1018 -21.94 -7.37 -44.53
C GLN A 1018 -23.02 -6.96 -43.52
N ILE A 1019 -23.38 -7.84 -42.59
CA ILE A 1019 -24.33 -7.57 -41.51
C ILE A 1019 -23.84 -6.41 -40.65
N ARG A 1020 -22.59 -6.46 -40.19
CA ARG A 1020 -21.97 -5.36 -39.41
C ARG A 1020 -22.04 -4.02 -40.14
N ARG A 1021 -21.64 -3.98 -41.42
CA ARG A 1021 -21.64 -2.74 -42.22
C ARG A 1021 -23.04 -2.17 -42.48
N SER A 1022 -24.07 -3.01 -42.53
CA SER A 1022 -25.45 -2.59 -42.81
C SER A 1022 -26.31 -2.32 -41.58
N ASN A 1023 -25.78 -2.54 -40.37
CA ASN A 1023 -26.51 -2.39 -39.11
C ASN A 1023 -25.72 -1.52 -38.12
N PRO A 1024 -26.01 -0.21 -38.03
CA PRO A 1024 -25.32 0.72 -37.14
C PRO A 1024 -25.36 0.33 -35.66
N ALA A 1025 -26.32 -0.48 -35.22
CA ALA A 1025 -26.34 -1.03 -33.86
C ALA A 1025 -25.09 -1.87 -33.53
N LEU A 1026 -24.38 -2.39 -34.53
CA LEU A 1026 -23.14 -3.16 -34.34
C LEU A 1026 -21.87 -2.28 -34.39
N TRP A 1027 -22.01 -0.98 -34.62
CA TRP A 1027 -20.87 -0.04 -34.71
C TRP A 1027 -20.42 0.50 -33.36
N ASP A 1028 -21.21 0.24 -32.32
CA ASP A 1028 -20.90 0.56 -30.94
C ASP A 1028 -20.95 -0.72 -30.09
N PHE A 1029 -20.16 -0.80 -29.04
CA PHE A 1029 -20.19 -1.93 -28.10
C PHE A 1029 -20.91 -1.57 -26.79
N ARG A 1030 -21.12 -0.28 -26.53
CA ARG A 1030 -21.73 0.25 -25.29
C ARG A 1030 -23.24 -0.02 -25.22
N ASN A 1031 -23.87 -0.28 -26.36
CA ASN A 1031 -25.31 -0.42 -26.53
C ASN A 1031 -25.83 -1.87 -26.39
N ILE A 1032 -25.16 -2.69 -25.57
CA ILE A 1032 -25.51 -4.11 -25.40
C ILE A 1032 -26.49 -4.32 -24.25
N THR A 1033 -27.48 -5.19 -24.48
CA THR A 1033 -28.43 -5.65 -23.46
C THR A 1033 -28.53 -7.17 -23.52
N PHE A 1034 -28.26 -7.86 -22.41
CA PHE A 1034 -28.41 -9.31 -22.35
C PHE A 1034 -29.86 -9.69 -22.12
N LEU A 1035 -30.34 -10.67 -22.90
CA LEU A 1035 -31.71 -11.14 -22.86
C LEU A 1035 -31.79 -12.47 -22.13
N ASN A 1036 -32.95 -12.73 -21.53
CA ASN A 1036 -33.16 -14.00 -20.87
C ASN A 1036 -33.28 -15.14 -21.88
N ALA A 1037 -32.51 -16.20 -21.63
CA ALA A 1037 -32.49 -17.44 -22.39
C ALA A 1037 -32.34 -18.57 -21.38
N TRP A 1038 -33.37 -19.39 -21.17
CA TRP A 1038 -33.40 -20.44 -20.16
C TRP A 1038 -32.65 -21.70 -20.62
N ASN A 1039 -31.37 -21.54 -20.94
CA ASN A 1039 -30.37 -22.60 -21.18
C ASN A 1039 -28.97 -21.97 -21.02
N ASP A 1040 -28.08 -22.58 -20.24
CA ASP A 1040 -26.73 -22.06 -19.97
C ASP A 1040 -25.78 -22.18 -21.17
N ASN A 1041 -26.09 -23.08 -22.11
CA ASN A 1041 -25.37 -23.19 -23.39
C ASN A 1041 -25.92 -22.24 -24.46
N VAL A 1042 -26.94 -21.42 -24.16
CA VAL A 1042 -27.50 -20.45 -25.12
C VAL A 1042 -27.40 -19.03 -24.58
N LEU A 1043 -26.70 -18.19 -25.33
CA LEU A 1043 -26.55 -16.76 -25.06
C LEU A 1043 -27.44 -15.97 -26.01
N ALA A 1044 -28.25 -15.05 -25.46
CA ALA A 1044 -29.08 -14.12 -26.22
C ALA A 1044 -28.78 -12.68 -25.80
N TYR A 1045 -28.62 -11.77 -26.76
CA TYR A 1045 -28.40 -10.35 -26.50
C TYR A 1045 -28.94 -9.48 -27.63
N LEU A 1046 -29.18 -8.22 -27.30
CA LEU A 1046 -29.71 -7.17 -28.15
C LEU A 1046 -28.70 -6.03 -28.23
N LYS A 1047 -28.55 -5.45 -29.42
CA LYS A 1047 -27.85 -4.19 -29.64
C LYS A 1047 -28.74 -3.25 -30.41
N MET A 1048 -28.83 -1.99 -29.98
CA MET A 1048 -29.71 -0.99 -30.58
C MET A 1048 -29.04 0.36 -30.73
N THR A 1049 -29.37 1.09 -31.78
CA THR A 1049 -29.04 2.52 -31.86
C THR A 1049 -29.80 3.31 -30.80
N PRO A 1050 -29.29 4.47 -30.34
CA PRO A 1050 -30.01 5.34 -29.41
C PRO A 1050 -31.41 5.75 -29.91
N ALA A 1051 -31.55 5.95 -31.23
CA ALA A 1051 -32.84 6.26 -31.87
C ALA A 1051 -33.78 5.05 -31.98
N LYS A 1052 -33.31 3.83 -31.65
CA LYS A 1052 -34.04 2.56 -31.78
C LYS A 1052 -34.53 2.24 -33.20
N ASP A 1053 -33.94 2.87 -34.21
CA ASP A 1053 -34.23 2.67 -35.65
C ASP A 1053 -33.46 1.48 -36.26
N ASN A 1054 -32.44 0.98 -35.56
CA ASN A 1054 -31.76 -0.27 -35.89
C ASN A 1054 -31.58 -1.10 -34.62
N ALA A 1055 -32.14 -2.31 -34.60
CA ALA A 1055 -32.09 -3.23 -33.47
C ALA A 1055 -31.72 -4.64 -33.95
N VAL A 1056 -30.61 -5.16 -33.43
CA VAL A 1056 -30.08 -6.48 -33.79
C VAL A 1056 -30.07 -7.39 -32.57
N MET A 1057 -30.84 -8.46 -32.64
CA MET A 1057 -30.87 -9.53 -31.65
C MET A 1057 -30.02 -10.71 -32.15
N VAL A 1058 -29.17 -11.24 -31.28
CA VAL A 1058 -28.29 -12.37 -31.59
C VAL A 1058 -28.55 -13.48 -30.58
N ILE A 1059 -28.72 -14.72 -31.06
CA ILE A 1059 -28.85 -15.91 -30.22
C ILE A 1059 -27.81 -16.93 -30.68
N VAL A 1060 -27.01 -17.42 -29.74
CA VAL A 1060 -25.83 -18.27 -30.00
C VAL A 1060 -25.91 -19.54 -29.16
N ASN A 1061 -25.77 -20.71 -29.81
CA ASN A 1061 -25.43 -21.95 -29.14
C ASN A 1061 -23.92 -21.98 -28.87
N LEU A 1062 -23.53 -22.03 -27.60
CA LEU A 1062 -22.14 -22.07 -27.16
C LEU A 1062 -21.55 -23.48 -27.17
N ASP A 1063 -22.39 -24.52 -27.31
CA ASP A 1063 -21.97 -25.91 -27.48
C ASP A 1063 -21.74 -26.21 -28.97
N PRO A 1064 -20.48 -26.42 -29.41
CA PRO A 1064 -20.19 -26.65 -30.82
C PRO A 1064 -20.48 -28.09 -31.28
N LYS A 1065 -20.91 -28.98 -30.37
CA LYS A 1065 -21.08 -30.42 -30.65
C LYS A 1065 -22.54 -30.85 -30.59
N ASN A 1066 -23.33 -30.30 -29.67
CA ASN A 1066 -24.70 -30.76 -29.46
C ASN A 1066 -25.76 -29.71 -29.82
N ARG A 1067 -26.88 -30.18 -30.35
CA ARG A 1067 -28.09 -29.37 -30.54
C ARG A 1067 -28.64 -28.93 -29.19
N GLN A 1068 -28.90 -27.63 -29.06
CA GLN A 1068 -29.49 -27.04 -27.86
C GLN A 1068 -30.91 -26.54 -28.15
N GLU A 1069 -31.85 -26.83 -27.25
CA GLU A 1069 -33.16 -26.21 -27.22
C GLU A 1069 -33.21 -25.17 -26.10
N CYS A 1070 -33.84 -24.03 -26.37
CA CYS A 1070 -33.89 -22.93 -25.42
C CYS A 1070 -35.22 -22.20 -25.53
N THR A 1071 -35.79 -21.87 -24.37
CA THR A 1071 -36.83 -20.84 -24.29
C THR A 1071 -36.13 -19.49 -24.11
N TYR A 1072 -36.59 -18.42 -24.74
CA TYR A 1072 -36.00 -17.08 -24.64
C TYR A 1072 -37.07 -15.98 -24.68
N GLU A 1073 -36.68 -14.77 -24.29
CA GLU A 1073 -37.54 -13.58 -24.33
C GLU A 1073 -37.26 -12.70 -25.56
N ALA A 1074 -38.30 -12.34 -26.29
CA ALA A 1074 -38.30 -11.25 -27.25
C ALA A 1074 -38.41 -9.90 -26.50
N PRO A 1075 -37.57 -8.90 -26.82
CA PRO A 1075 -37.44 -7.67 -26.04
C PRO A 1075 -38.54 -6.65 -26.35
N LEU A 1076 -39.81 -7.02 -26.16
CA LEU A 1076 -40.96 -6.17 -26.50
C LEU A 1076 -40.99 -4.86 -25.69
N TRP A 1077 -40.57 -4.92 -24.41
CA TRP A 1077 -40.54 -3.77 -23.51
C TRP A 1077 -39.59 -2.65 -23.97
N GLU A 1078 -38.51 -2.98 -24.69
CA GLU A 1078 -37.58 -2.00 -25.23
C GLU A 1078 -38.23 -1.06 -26.26
N PHE A 1079 -39.33 -1.50 -26.87
CA PHE A 1079 -40.10 -0.75 -27.85
C PHE A 1079 -41.42 -0.22 -27.30
N GLY A 1080 -41.69 -0.40 -26.00
CA GLY A 1080 -42.98 -0.06 -25.38
C GLY A 1080 -44.14 -0.94 -25.84
N ILE A 1081 -43.84 -2.16 -26.34
CA ILE A 1081 -44.85 -3.12 -26.79
C ILE A 1081 -45.24 -4.01 -25.59
N PRO A 1082 -46.55 -4.24 -25.31
CA PRO A 1082 -46.99 -5.14 -24.25
C PRO A 1082 -46.51 -6.60 -24.44
N ASP A 1083 -46.43 -7.39 -23.36
CA ASP A 1083 -45.95 -8.78 -23.37
C ASP A 1083 -46.73 -9.74 -24.30
N HIS A 1084 -47.95 -9.39 -24.70
CA HIS A 1084 -48.78 -10.14 -25.66
C HIS A 1084 -48.74 -9.57 -27.09
N GLY A 1085 -47.97 -8.51 -27.31
CA GLY A 1085 -47.83 -7.85 -28.60
C GLY A 1085 -46.99 -8.65 -29.60
N SER A 1086 -46.66 -8.03 -30.72
CA SER A 1086 -45.88 -8.67 -31.77
C SER A 1086 -44.84 -7.74 -32.39
N ILE A 1087 -43.69 -8.31 -32.77
CA ILE A 1087 -42.62 -7.59 -33.46
C ILE A 1087 -42.23 -8.31 -34.75
N ALA A 1088 -41.97 -7.54 -35.80
CA ALA A 1088 -41.49 -8.08 -37.06
C ALA A 1088 -39.98 -8.34 -36.98
N VAL A 1089 -39.53 -9.43 -37.59
CA VAL A 1089 -38.16 -9.91 -37.54
C VAL A 1089 -37.67 -10.27 -38.93
N GLU A 1090 -36.45 -9.88 -39.26
CA GLU A 1090 -35.74 -10.31 -40.45
C GLU A 1090 -34.52 -11.16 -40.06
N ASP A 1091 -34.38 -12.35 -40.64
CA ASP A 1091 -33.21 -13.19 -40.43
C ASP A 1091 -32.07 -12.71 -41.31
N LEU A 1092 -31.03 -12.13 -40.70
CA LEU A 1092 -29.94 -11.51 -41.44
C LEU A 1092 -28.97 -12.55 -42.04
N LEU A 1093 -28.90 -13.77 -41.51
CA LEU A 1093 -28.02 -14.82 -42.02
C LEU A 1093 -28.69 -15.61 -43.15
N LYS A 1094 -29.93 -16.08 -42.93
CA LYS A 1094 -30.67 -16.92 -43.89
C LYS A 1094 -31.53 -16.10 -44.87
N GLY A 1095 -31.82 -14.84 -44.54
CA GLY A 1095 -32.81 -14.03 -45.25
C GLY A 1095 -34.25 -14.38 -44.85
N GLY A 1096 -35.18 -13.55 -45.30
CA GLY A 1096 -36.62 -13.71 -45.03
C GLY A 1096 -37.11 -12.98 -43.77
N THR A 1097 -38.42 -12.83 -43.68
CA THR A 1097 -39.09 -12.08 -42.60
C THR A 1097 -40.18 -12.91 -41.94
N PHE A 1098 -40.32 -12.80 -40.62
CA PHE A 1098 -41.38 -13.44 -39.83
C PHE A 1098 -41.81 -12.52 -38.68
N ARG A 1099 -42.79 -12.96 -37.88
CA ARG A 1099 -43.27 -12.24 -36.70
C ARG A 1099 -43.16 -13.09 -35.44
N LEU A 1100 -42.71 -12.46 -34.36
CA LEU A 1100 -42.75 -13.02 -33.02
C LEU A 1100 -43.99 -12.45 -32.31
N HIS A 1101 -44.85 -13.34 -31.82
CA HIS A 1101 -46.08 -13.02 -31.08
C HIS A 1101 -45.93 -13.47 -29.62
N GLY A 1102 -46.05 -12.52 -28.70
CA GLY A 1102 -45.80 -12.73 -27.27
C GLY A 1102 -44.33 -12.56 -26.88
N LYS A 1103 -44.08 -12.42 -25.57
CA LYS A 1103 -42.74 -12.24 -25.01
C LYS A 1103 -41.88 -13.50 -25.11
N THR A 1104 -42.46 -14.68 -24.91
CA THR A 1104 -41.70 -15.93 -24.68
C THR A 1104 -41.77 -16.86 -25.88
N HIS A 1105 -40.60 -17.27 -26.38
CA HIS A 1105 -40.47 -18.14 -27.56
C HIS A 1105 -39.52 -19.32 -27.30
N ARG A 1106 -39.59 -20.35 -28.16
CA ARG A 1106 -38.66 -21.49 -28.16
C ARG A 1106 -37.86 -21.51 -29.46
N ILE A 1107 -36.60 -21.89 -29.36
CA ILE A 1107 -35.70 -22.08 -30.50
C ILE A 1107 -34.87 -23.36 -30.31
N ALA A 1108 -34.50 -23.99 -31.42
CA ALA A 1108 -33.54 -25.06 -31.47
C ALA A 1108 -32.36 -24.67 -32.36
N LEU A 1109 -31.14 -24.82 -31.83
CA LEU A 1109 -29.90 -24.43 -32.49
C LEU A 1109 -29.00 -25.67 -32.64
N ASP A 1110 -28.85 -26.14 -33.87
CA ASP A 1110 -27.98 -27.27 -34.22
C ASP A 1110 -26.61 -26.74 -34.69
N PRO A 1111 -25.48 -27.18 -34.11
CA PRO A 1111 -24.16 -26.66 -34.46
C PRO A 1111 -23.77 -26.80 -35.94
N LEU A 1112 -24.29 -27.81 -36.65
CA LEU A 1112 -23.98 -28.05 -38.06
C LEU A 1112 -24.90 -27.28 -39.02
N GLN A 1113 -26.09 -26.86 -38.56
CA GLN A 1113 -27.11 -26.24 -39.43
C GLN A 1113 -27.39 -24.77 -39.10
N ASN A 1114 -27.45 -24.43 -37.82
CA ASN A 1114 -27.78 -23.10 -37.30
C ASN A 1114 -27.19 -22.88 -35.88
N PRO A 1115 -25.85 -22.88 -35.72
CA PRO A 1115 -25.22 -22.62 -34.42
C PRO A 1115 -25.55 -21.23 -33.87
N VAL A 1116 -25.87 -20.28 -34.77
CA VAL A 1116 -26.19 -18.89 -34.45
C VAL A 1116 -27.37 -18.40 -35.29
N VAL A 1117 -28.13 -17.46 -34.74
CA VAL A 1117 -29.09 -16.64 -35.49
C VAL A 1117 -28.83 -15.17 -35.20
N ILE A 1118 -28.95 -14.34 -36.25
CA ILE A 1118 -28.80 -12.88 -36.16
C ILE A 1118 -30.04 -12.27 -36.79
N TRP A 1119 -30.82 -11.56 -35.98
CA TRP A 1119 -32.13 -11.08 -36.34
C TRP A 1119 -32.20 -9.56 -36.21
N ARG A 1120 -32.74 -8.89 -37.24
CA ARG A 1120 -33.10 -7.48 -37.14
C ARG A 1120 -34.54 -7.36 -36.70
N LEU A 1121 -34.76 -6.67 -35.58
CA LEU A 1121 -36.09 -6.38 -35.07
C LEU A 1121 -36.60 -5.08 -35.69
N VAL A 1122 -37.82 -5.11 -36.22
CA VAL A 1122 -38.47 -3.95 -36.85
C VAL A 1122 -39.67 -3.55 -35.98
N PRO A 1123 -39.54 -2.48 -35.17
CA PRO A 1123 -40.66 -2.01 -34.36
C PRO A 1123 -41.80 -1.48 -35.25
N PRO A 1124 -43.06 -1.54 -34.79
CA PRO A 1124 -44.17 -0.91 -35.49
C PRO A 1124 -43.88 0.59 -35.65
N SER A 1125 -44.14 1.16 -36.82
CA SER A 1125 -44.02 2.60 -37.03
C SER A 1125 -44.87 3.32 -35.99
N ARG A 1126 -44.25 4.13 -35.12
CA ARG A 1126 -44.98 5.07 -34.25
C ARG A 1126 -45.70 6.05 -35.19
N THR A 1127 -46.99 5.82 -35.45
CA THR A 1127 -47.85 6.88 -35.96
C THR A 1127 -47.83 7.99 -34.92
N SER A 1128 -47.33 9.15 -35.31
CA SER A 1128 -47.25 10.36 -34.48
C SER A 1128 -48.63 10.70 -33.92
N GLY A 1129 -48.83 10.45 -32.62
CA GLY A 1129 -50.06 10.75 -31.92
C GLY A 1129 -50.34 9.77 -30.79
N GLU A 1130 -49.53 9.83 -29.73
CA GLU A 1130 -49.91 9.57 -28.33
C GLU A 1130 -48.84 10.14 -27.39
#